data_AF-A0A2E3NLP4-F1
#
_entry.id   AF-A0A2E3NLP4-F1
#
_cell.length_a   1.000
_cell.length_b   1.000
_cell.length_c   1.000
_cell.angle_alpha   90.00
_cell.angle_beta   90.00
_cell.angle_gamma   90.00
#
_symmetry.space_group_name_H-M   'P 1'
#
loop_
_entity.id
_entity.type
_entity.pdbx_description
1 polymer ?
#
loop_
_entity_poly.entity_id
_entity_poly.type
_entity_poly.pdbx_seq_one_letter_code
_entity_poly.pdbx_strand_id
1 'polypeptide(L)'
;MISKGTDQSWGRGVSKADRAHGDDDIACFSCHSSWVTSCGGCHLTIQANWKTEIHKYDAKTSRNFATYNPQVARDQMFQLGKHGTVKDGIIAPIRSSSALVLSSTDINRNRIYIQQQPVSAAGYSAQAFAPHFPHTVRKNETKGCEDCHVSEANDNNAIMAQLLLLGTNFVNFMGFNAWVGTDDEVVAIQVTEWDEPQAVIGSYLHEYAYPDYFQEHEDRDRELTMVTPGYQDMDPGWVKRLRQFFSRELPEWTGIRDALYDGEYTHHSGRVECIQLRGEYLYAAEGEKGMQAFDVSTIGTKGFSERIITAPFSPLGQNVRIKSKNATCVALPTTQLLRPELNRTDLAREVNLEQPMHPIYSYVAVTDAEEGLILVNNETLTDFEPRNNFFDRAITWNPNGVLDGANYAHFAGHLLYVSAKSGVVIVDLDEPLEPRVLATIPLDGARGSMVQFRYLFVTTAKGLEVVDVTDPATPRKVEGATVPLADARRVMVSRTYAYVAAGSEGLVIVDVEKPERPSVYMRYTADGQLDDAQDVAVATTNASLFAYVADGENGLKVVQLTSPELNPKFYGFSPAPNPNLIAWRKTKSAALAVSRPLERDRAVDETGHQIAVLGRLGSRPFNLEEMQKLYLTEQGRVWTVKD
;
A
#
# COMPACT_ATOMS: atom_id res chain seq x y z
N MET A 1 -30.93 8.46 19.67
CA MET A 1 -31.28 8.53 18.24
C MET A 1 -31.42 9.99 17.87
N ILE A 2 -30.78 10.38 16.78
CA ILE A 2 -30.76 11.74 16.23
C ILE A 2 -31.98 11.93 15.31
N SER A 3 -32.58 13.12 15.25
CA SER A 3 -33.66 13.42 14.28
C SER A 3 -33.13 13.62 12.86
N LYS A 4 -33.97 13.36 11.84
CA LYS A 4 -33.72 13.65 10.40
C LYS A 4 -33.64 15.15 10.07
N GLY A 5 -34.00 16.01 11.01
CA GLY A 5 -34.10 17.46 10.83
C GLY A 5 -32.80 18.20 11.14
N THR A 6 -32.74 19.47 10.73
CA THR A 6 -31.60 20.37 11.01
C THR A 6 -31.45 20.73 12.49
N ASP A 7 -32.43 20.37 13.32
CA ASP A 7 -32.41 20.58 14.77
C ASP A 7 -31.61 19.51 15.52
N GLN A 8 -31.25 18.40 14.85
CA GLN A 8 -30.50 17.24 15.38
C GLN A 8 -30.89 16.87 16.82
N SER A 9 -32.19 16.86 17.11
CA SER A 9 -32.67 16.56 18.46
C SER A 9 -32.25 15.16 18.89
N TRP A 10 -31.75 15.03 20.13
CA TRP A 10 -31.21 13.78 20.66
C TRP A 10 -32.14 13.15 21.71
N GLY A 11 -32.27 11.82 21.66
CA GLY A 11 -32.71 11.03 22.82
C GLY A 11 -33.93 10.16 22.57
N ARG A 12 -34.63 9.80 23.66
CA ARG A 12 -35.82 8.92 23.60
C ARG A 12 -37.09 9.63 23.13
N GLY A 13 -37.06 10.97 23.08
CA GLY A 13 -38.19 11.80 22.64
C GLY A 13 -38.37 11.86 21.11
N VAL A 14 -37.35 11.45 20.33
CA VAL A 14 -37.43 11.38 18.87
C VAL A 14 -38.25 10.16 18.47
N SER A 15 -39.41 10.39 17.85
CA SER A 15 -40.29 9.33 17.36
C SER A 15 -39.55 8.47 16.33
N LYS A 16 -39.90 7.19 16.19
CA LYS A 16 -39.22 6.30 15.23
C LYS A 16 -39.25 6.84 13.79
N ALA A 17 -40.35 7.49 13.39
CA ALA A 17 -40.49 8.07 12.05
C ALA A 17 -39.50 9.23 11.81
N ASP A 18 -39.17 9.97 12.87
CA ASP A 18 -38.35 11.17 12.81
C ASP A 18 -36.86 10.91 12.99
N ARG A 19 -36.44 9.66 13.28
CA ARG A 19 -35.02 9.29 13.46
C ARG A 19 -34.28 9.27 12.13
N ALA A 20 -33.02 9.73 12.11
CA ALA A 20 -32.15 9.69 10.92
C ALA A 20 -32.08 8.30 10.29
N HIS A 21 -31.97 7.27 11.12
CA HIS A 21 -31.91 5.87 10.70
C HIS A 21 -32.79 4.98 11.59
N GLY A 22 -33.34 3.91 10.99
CA GLY A 22 -34.05 2.87 11.71
C GLY A 22 -33.12 2.00 12.54
N ASP A 23 -33.66 1.39 13.62
CA ASP A 23 -32.93 0.41 14.44
C ASP A 23 -32.68 -0.91 13.66
N ASP A 24 -33.40 -1.08 12.56
CA ASP A 24 -33.36 -2.17 11.59
C ASP A 24 -32.40 -1.90 10.41
N ASP A 25 -31.94 -0.66 10.23
CA ASP A 25 -31.02 -0.30 9.15
C ASP A 25 -29.56 -0.29 9.62
N ILE A 26 -29.33 0.29 10.81
CA ILE A 26 -28.00 0.50 11.39
C ILE A 26 -28.00 0.11 12.86
N ALA A 27 -26.93 -0.57 13.26
CA ALA A 27 -26.68 -0.88 14.65
C ALA A 27 -26.58 0.42 15.45
N CYS A 28 -27.39 0.56 16.50
CA CYS A 28 -27.41 1.79 17.31
C CYS A 28 -26.03 2.21 17.84
N PHE A 29 -25.14 1.24 18.12
CA PHE A 29 -23.79 1.53 18.58
C PHE A 29 -22.89 2.14 17.51
N SER A 30 -23.23 2.10 16.22
CA SER A 30 -22.51 2.83 15.17
C SER A 30 -22.48 4.33 15.46
N CYS A 31 -23.65 4.93 15.71
CA CYS A 31 -23.74 6.35 16.08
C CYS A 31 -23.24 6.61 17.50
N HIS A 32 -23.37 5.65 18.39
CA HIS A 32 -23.03 5.81 19.81
C HIS A 32 -21.59 5.40 20.17
N SER A 33 -20.74 5.14 19.17
CA SER A 33 -19.31 4.86 19.34
C SER A 33 -18.49 6.13 19.47
N SER A 34 -17.69 6.24 20.53
CA SER A 34 -16.70 7.33 20.64
C SER A 34 -15.42 7.04 19.84
N TRP A 35 -15.00 5.78 19.83
CA TRP A 35 -13.82 5.30 19.10
C TRP A 35 -13.92 3.80 18.82
N VAL A 36 -13.13 3.32 17.86
CA VAL A 36 -12.98 1.90 17.52
C VAL A 36 -11.49 1.61 17.38
N THR A 37 -10.96 0.70 18.21
CA THR A 37 -9.58 0.22 18.03
C THR A 37 -9.50 -0.63 16.79
N SER A 38 -8.72 -0.19 15.81
CA SER A 38 -8.35 -0.95 14.63
C SER A 38 -6.88 -1.36 14.74
N CYS A 39 -6.64 -2.65 14.52
CA CYS A 39 -5.29 -3.23 14.48
C CYS A 39 -4.95 -3.51 13.02
N GLY A 40 -4.11 -2.68 12.41
CA GLY A 40 -3.62 -2.80 11.03
C GLY A 40 -2.66 -3.97 10.83
N GLY A 41 -2.67 -4.94 11.73
CA GLY A 41 -2.01 -6.22 11.59
C GLY A 41 -0.98 -6.54 12.66
N CYS A 42 -0.56 -7.79 12.65
CA CYS A 42 0.45 -8.35 13.53
C CYS A 42 1.44 -9.14 12.71
N HIS A 43 2.71 -8.94 13.04
CA HIS A 43 3.78 -9.76 12.52
C HIS A 43 3.91 -10.97 13.44
N LEU A 44 3.79 -12.15 12.83
CA LEU A 44 3.96 -13.43 13.52
C LEU A 44 5.31 -13.99 13.12
N THR A 45 6.29 -13.86 14.01
CA THR A 45 7.61 -14.45 13.84
C THR A 45 7.62 -15.85 14.43
N ILE A 46 7.88 -16.85 13.59
CA ILE A 46 7.91 -18.26 13.93
C ILE A 46 9.36 -18.71 14.04
N GLN A 47 9.72 -19.29 15.18
CA GLN A 47 11.08 -19.78 15.43
C GLN A 47 11.09 -21.28 15.73
N ALA A 48 11.62 -22.08 14.79
CA ALA A 48 11.72 -23.53 14.94
C ALA A 48 12.68 -23.97 16.06
N ASN A 49 13.63 -23.11 16.41
CA ASN A 49 14.61 -23.38 17.46
C ASN A 49 14.11 -23.11 18.88
N TRP A 50 12.92 -22.54 19.04
CA TRP A 50 12.34 -22.29 20.35
C TRP A 50 11.32 -23.39 20.71
N LYS A 51 11.57 -24.05 21.84
CA LYS A 51 10.69 -25.06 22.41
C LYS A 51 9.82 -24.40 23.48
N THR A 52 8.50 -24.47 23.32
CA THR A 52 7.53 -23.99 24.30
C THR A 52 6.64 -25.12 24.78
N GLU A 53 6.12 -25.01 26.00
CA GLU A 53 4.95 -25.80 26.42
C GLU A 53 3.71 -25.30 25.68
N ILE A 54 2.85 -26.24 25.27
CA ILE A 54 1.60 -25.93 24.59
C ILE A 54 0.57 -25.49 25.64
N HIS A 55 -0.11 -24.37 25.42
CA HIS A 55 -1.14 -23.84 26.33
C HIS A 55 -2.46 -24.64 26.35
N LYS A 56 -2.54 -25.78 25.64
CA LYS A 56 -3.61 -26.76 25.82
C LYS A 56 -3.11 -27.74 26.88
N TYR A 57 -3.81 -27.83 28.01
CA TYR A 57 -3.52 -28.51 29.30
C TYR A 57 -3.01 -29.97 29.24
N ASP A 58 -2.07 -30.27 28.35
CA ASP A 58 -1.61 -31.59 27.95
C ASP A 58 -0.14 -31.80 28.36
N ALA A 59 0.54 -30.80 28.94
CA ALA A 59 1.97 -30.77 29.26
C ALA A 59 2.89 -31.15 28.06
N LYS A 60 2.39 -30.97 26.84
CA LYS A 60 3.14 -31.22 25.60
C LYS A 60 4.03 -30.04 25.30
N THR A 61 5.13 -30.31 24.60
CA THR A 61 6.02 -29.27 24.09
C THR A 61 5.98 -29.26 22.57
N SER A 62 6.03 -28.06 21.99
CA SER A 62 6.15 -27.86 20.55
C SER A 62 7.41 -27.06 20.25
N ARG A 63 8.01 -27.32 19.09
CA ARG A 63 8.90 -26.39 18.39
C ARG A 63 8.06 -25.55 17.43
N ASN A 64 8.59 -24.45 16.91
CA ASN A 64 7.86 -23.41 16.15
C ASN A 64 7.01 -22.49 17.05
N PHE A 65 7.64 -21.87 18.05
CA PHE A 65 6.97 -20.83 18.80
C PHE A 65 6.70 -19.62 17.90
N ALA A 66 5.46 -19.12 17.92
CA ALA A 66 5.06 -17.91 17.22
C ALA A 66 4.84 -16.79 18.24
N THR A 67 5.58 -15.69 18.12
CA THR A 67 5.26 -14.46 18.87
C THR A 67 4.26 -13.63 18.10
N TYR A 68 3.45 -12.85 18.82
CA TYR A 68 2.43 -11.99 18.24
C TYR A 68 2.79 -10.54 18.49
N ASN A 69 3.27 -9.86 17.45
CA ASN A 69 3.78 -8.48 17.57
C ASN A 69 2.86 -7.54 16.78
N PRO A 70 2.05 -6.72 17.48
CA PRO A 70 1.21 -5.73 16.84
C PRO A 70 2.04 -4.74 16.03
N GLN A 71 1.74 -4.63 14.74
CA GLN A 71 2.49 -3.79 13.82
C GLN A 71 1.91 -2.40 13.69
N VAL A 72 0.59 -2.21 13.81
CA VAL A 72 -0.04 -0.88 13.88
C VAL A 72 -1.34 -0.99 14.66
N ALA A 73 -1.50 -0.18 15.70
CA ALA A 73 -2.76 -0.04 16.43
C ALA A 73 -3.19 1.43 16.48
N ARG A 74 -4.45 1.69 16.17
CA ARG A 74 -5.02 3.03 16.02
C ARG A 74 -6.46 3.08 16.53
N ASP A 75 -6.86 4.18 17.14
CA ASP A 75 -8.20 4.40 17.72
C ASP A 75 -9.04 5.45 16.96
N GLN A 76 -8.37 6.25 16.12
CA GLN A 76 -8.98 7.23 15.23
C GLN A 76 -9.48 6.65 13.90
N MET A 77 -9.72 5.33 13.85
CA MET A 77 -10.28 4.65 12.68
C MET A 77 -11.75 4.33 12.93
N PHE A 78 -12.63 4.77 12.04
CA PHE A 78 -14.04 4.42 12.06
C PHE A 78 -14.46 3.99 10.65
N GLN A 79 -15.00 2.78 10.53
CA GLN A 79 -15.32 2.13 9.27
C GLN A 79 -16.68 1.46 9.39
N LEU A 80 -17.44 1.40 8.31
CA LEU A 80 -18.77 0.82 8.25
C LEU A 80 -18.85 -0.27 7.18
N GLY A 81 -19.79 -1.19 7.36
CA GLY A 81 -20.07 -2.27 6.44
C GLY A 81 -21.28 -3.06 6.91
N LYS A 82 -21.52 -4.21 6.30
CA LYS A 82 -22.66 -5.06 6.60
C LYS A 82 -22.30 -6.10 7.65
N HIS A 83 -23.12 -6.18 8.69
CA HIS A 83 -23.01 -7.24 9.69
C HIS A 83 -23.33 -8.61 9.06
N GLY A 84 -22.93 -9.70 9.70
CA GLY A 84 -23.32 -11.06 9.26
C GLY A 84 -24.82 -11.31 9.34
N THR A 85 -25.29 -12.34 8.62
CA THR A 85 -26.71 -12.69 8.45
C THR A 85 -27.46 -12.95 9.76
N VAL A 86 -26.76 -13.35 10.81
CA VAL A 86 -27.30 -13.49 12.19
C VAL A 86 -27.80 -12.17 12.80
N LYS A 87 -27.49 -11.03 12.18
CA LYS A 87 -28.00 -9.68 12.50
C LYS A 87 -28.63 -9.03 11.27
N ASP A 88 -29.21 -9.83 10.38
CA ASP A 88 -29.98 -9.36 9.22
C ASP A 88 -29.20 -8.43 8.26
N GLY A 89 -27.87 -8.49 8.28
CA GLY A 89 -27.05 -7.64 7.42
C GLY A 89 -27.07 -6.15 7.78
N ILE A 90 -27.53 -5.74 8.97
CA ILE A 90 -27.58 -4.31 9.33
C ILE A 90 -26.21 -3.63 9.23
N ILE A 91 -26.21 -2.31 9.01
CA ILE A 91 -24.97 -1.52 9.00
C ILE A 91 -24.34 -1.54 10.39
N ALA A 92 -23.05 -1.85 10.49
CA ALA A 92 -22.34 -1.87 11.76
C ALA A 92 -20.90 -1.34 11.59
N PRO A 93 -20.25 -0.90 12.67
CA PRO A 93 -18.83 -0.63 12.67
C PRO A 93 -18.06 -1.88 12.28
N ILE A 94 -17.17 -1.73 11.31
CA ILE A 94 -16.19 -2.71 10.92
C ILE A 94 -14.85 -2.25 11.48
N ARG A 95 -14.04 -3.19 11.92
CA ARG A 95 -12.65 -2.90 12.29
C ARG A 95 -11.70 -3.86 11.57
N SER A 96 -10.50 -3.38 11.30
CA SER A 96 -9.38 -4.27 11.02
C SER A 96 -9.09 -5.13 12.26
N SER A 97 -9.16 -6.44 12.08
CA SER A 97 -9.11 -7.45 13.14
C SER A 97 -7.93 -8.38 12.92
N SER A 98 -6.73 -7.87 13.21
CA SER A 98 -5.52 -8.69 13.33
C SER A 98 -5.05 -9.29 12.00
N ALA A 99 -4.86 -8.43 11.00
CA ALA A 99 -4.22 -8.81 9.73
C ALA A 99 -2.87 -9.51 9.94
N LEU A 100 -2.64 -10.65 9.31
CA LEU A 100 -1.44 -11.45 9.57
C LEU A 100 -0.37 -11.22 8.50
N VAL A 101 0.86 -11.03 8.95
CA VAL A 101 2.07 -11.08 8.14
C VAL A 101 3.04 -12.05 8.82
N LEU A 102 3.53 -13.04 8.09
CA LEU A 102 4.25 -14.18 8.66
C LEU A 102 5.72 -14.12 8.33
N SER A 103 6.57 -14.43 9.30
CA SER A 103 7.98 -14.73 9.05
C SER A 103 8.37 -15.99 9.79
N SER A 104 9.29 -16.77 9.22
CA SER A 104 9.69 -18.03 9.82
C SER A 104 11.17 -18.26 9.68
N THR A 105 11.77 -18.78 10.75
CA THR A 105 13.13 -19.30 10.77
C THR A 105 13.13 -20.79 11.07
N ASP A 106 13.89 -21.55 10.28
CA ASP A 106 14.03 -23.00 10.47
C ASP A 106 15.09 -23.36 11.53
N ILE A 107 15.27 -24.67 11.72
CA ILE A 107 16.23 -25.21 12.70
C ILE A 107 17.68 -24.80 12.37
N ASN A 108 17.98 -24.54 11.11
CA ASN A 108 19.29 -24.10 10.62
C ASN A 108 19.44 -22.57 10.65
N ARG A 109 18.45 -21.84 11.21
CA ARG A 109 18.36 -20.38 11.26
C ARG A 109 18.21 -19.73 9.88
N ASN A 110 17.71 -20.46 8.89
CA ASN A 110 17.35 -19.89 7.61
C ASN A 110 16.02 -19.14 7.71
N ARG A 111 15.94 -17.92 7.16
CA ARG A 111 14.73 -17.12 7.02
C ARG A 111 13.88 -17.62 5.84
N ILE A 112 13.03 -18.62 6.09
CA ILE A 112 12.21 -19.26 5.05
C ILE A 112 11.07 -18.35 4.58
N TYR A 113 10.39 -17.65 5.49
CA TYR A 113 9.36 -16.68 5.12
C TYR A 113 9.79 -15.30 5.63
N ILE A 114 9.74 -14.32 4.74
CA ILE A 114 9.96 -12.91 5.07
C ILE A 114 8.65 -12.21 4.75
N GLN A 115 7.93 -11.87 5.81
CA GLN A 115 6.72 -11.06 5.81
C GLN A 115 5.68 -11.42 4.75
N GLN A 116 5.42 -12.72 4.63
CA GLN A 116 4.48 -13.24 3.68
C GLN A 116 3.05 -13.12 4.18
N GLN A 117 2.15 -12.82 3.25
CA GLN A 117 0.73 -12.74 3.54
C GLN A 117 0.08 -14.11 3.34
N PRO A 118 -0.69 -14.62 4.31
CA PRO A 118 -1.56 -15.74 4.03
C PRO A 118 -2.75 -15.30 3.14
N VAL A 119 -3.39 -16.29 2.53
CA VAL A 119 -4.67 -16.13 1.82
C VAL A 119 -5.70 -17.02 2.51
N SER A 120 -6.92 -16.51 2.65
CA SER A 120 -8.04 -17.29 3.20
C SER A 120 -8.42 -18.46 2.29
N ALA A 121 -9.14 -19.45 2.84
CA ALA A 121 -9.63 -20.59 2.05
C ALA A 121 -10.57 -20.17 0.91
N ALA A 122 -11.23 -19.01 1.02
CA ALA A 122 -12.09 -18.45 -0.03
C ALA A 122 -11.34 -17.54 -1.02
N GLY A 123 -10.02 -17.39 -0.88
CA GLY A 123 -9.17 -16.62 -1.78
C GLY A 123 -8.95 -15.14 -1.41
N TYR A 124 -9.59 -14.63 -0.36
CA TYR A 124 -9.39 -13.25 0.10
C TYR A 124 -8.07 -13.07 0.83
N SER A 125 -7.58 -11.84 0.79
CA SER A 125 -6.43 -11.37 1.56
C SER A 125 -6.61 -11.59 3.06
N ALA A 126 -5.52 -11.92 3.74
CA ALA A 126 -5.47 -12.03 5.19
C ALA A 126 -5.44 -10.69 5.94
N GLN A 127 -5.57 -9.54 5.24
CA GLN A 127 -5.92 -8.28 5.89
C GLN A 127 -7.35 -8.41 6.43
N ALA A 128 -7.54 -9.00 7.60
CA ALA A 128 -8.85 -9.43 8.08
C ALA A 128 -9.63 -8.28 8.71
N PHE A 129 -10.95 -8.26 8.46
CA PHE A 129 -11.88 -7.31 9.07
C PHE A 129 -13.03 -8.06 9.75
N ALA A 130 -13.73 -7.39 10.66
CA ALA A 130 -14.92 -7.97 11.28
C ALA A 130 -15.89 -6.88 11.77
N PRO A 131 -17.21 -7.16 11.73
CA PRO A 131 -18.17 -6.41 12.51
C PRO A 131 -17.77 -6.39 13.99
N HIS A 132 -17.73 -5.19 14.56
CA HIS A 132 -17.19 -4.96 15.88
C HIS A 132 -18.14 -4.16 16.75
N PHE A 133 -18.40 -4.69 17.95
CA PHE A 133 -19.02 -3.92 19.00
C PHE A 133 -17.93 -3.12 19.74
N PRO A 134 -18.00 -1.78 19.75
CA PRO A 134 -16.98 -0.92 20.37
C PRO A 134 -16.90 -1.15 21.89
N HIS A 135 -15.74 -0.90 22.48
CA HIS A 135 -15.54 -1.02 23.93
C HIS A 135 -16.32 0.01 24.74
N THR A 136 -16.74 1.13 24.14
CA THR A 136 -17.49 2.17 24.85
C THR A 136 -18.61 2.74 23.97
N VAL A 137 -19.83 2.64 24.48
CA VAL A 137 -21.03 3.24 23.88
C VAL A 137 -21.48 4.39 24.79
N ARG A 138 -21.55 5.61 24.26
CA ARG A 138 -21.86 6.83 25.03
C ARG A 138 -23.13 7.50 24.53
N LYS A 139 -23.79 8.25 25.42
CA LYS A 139 -25.02 9.01 25.10
C LYS A 139 -24.74 10.41 24.56
N ASN A 140 -23.58 10.99 24.86
CA ASN A 140 -23.29 12.42 24.63
C ASN A 140 -22.06 12.67 23.73
N GLU A 141 -21.14 11.72 23.62
CA GLU A 141 -19.94 11.80 22.76
C GLU A 141 -20.12 10.78 21.63
N THR A 142 -21.02 11.13 20.71
CA THR A 142 -21.53 10.29 19.64
C THR A 142 -21.00 10.79 18.30
N LYS A 143 -21.10 9.94 17.28
CA LYS A 143 -20.82 10.31 15.89
C LYS A 143 -21.78 11.38 15.41
N GLY A 144 -21.23 12.38 14.73
CA GLY A 144 -21.98 13.39 13.98
C GLY A 144 -22.39 12.87 12.61
N CYS A 145 -23.05 13.73 11.83
CA CYS A 145 -23.37 13.45 10.44
C CYS A 145 -22.09 13.48 9.58
N GLU A 146 -21.16 14.42 9.83
CA GLU A 146 -19.90 14.55 9.08
C GLU A 146 -18.91 13.40 9.33
N ASP A 147 -19.12 12.58 10.37
CA ASP A 147 -18.37 11.33 10.57
C ASP A 147 -18.75 10.24 9.55
N CYS A 148 -19.96 10.31 8.97
CA CYS A 148 -20.54 9.25 8.13
C CYS A 148 -20.95 9.70 6.72
N HIS A 149 -21.05 11.01 6.49
CA HIS A 149 -21.50 11.63 5.24
C HIS A 149 -20.57 12.77 4.84
N VAL A 150 -20.56 13.13 3.56
CA VAL A 150 -19.68 14.20 3.05
C VAL A 150 -20.03 15.52 3.74
N SER A 151 -19.04 16.19 4.31
CA SER A 151 -19.17 17.51 4.94
C SER A 151 -19.49 18.59 3.91
N GLU A 152 -20.28 19.60 4.30
CA GLU A 152 -20.53 20.78 3.48
C GLU A 152 -19.24 21.57 3.22
N ALA A 153 -18.28 21.52 4.15
CA ALA A 153 -16.95 22.11 4.01
C ALA A 153 -16.01 21.30 3.10
N ASN A 154 -16.40 20.08 2.71
CA ASN A 154 -15.66 19.16 1.84
C ASN A 154 -14.24 18.85 2.33
N ASP A 155 -14.02 18.80 3.65
CA ASP A 155 -12.74 18.50 4.31
C ASP A 155 -12.63 17.06 4.84
N ASN A 156 -13.69 16.26 4.74
CA ASN A 156 -13.72 14.90 5.29
C ASN A 156 -13.56 13.78 4.24
N ASN A 157 -13.06 14.07 3.04
CA ASN A 157 -12.91 13.07 1.96
C ASN A 157 -12.03 11.87 2.37
N ALA A 158 -10.95 12.11 3.11
CA ALA A 158 -10.10 11.05 3.67
C ALA A 158 -10.83 10.22 4.74
N ILE A 159 -11.69 10.85 5.54
CA ILE A 159 -12.51 10.17 6.54
C ILE A 159 -13.52 9.27 5.82
N MET A 160 -14.17 9.76 4.75
CA MET A 160 -15.09 8.97 3.93
C MET A 160 -14.39 7.78 3.26
N ALA A 161 -13.18 7.96 2.72
CA ALA A 161 -12.39 6.85 2.18
C ALA A 161 -12.16 5.74 3.23
N GLN A 162 -11.76 6.13 4.46
CA GLN A 162 -11.57 5.21 5.56
C GLN A 162 -12.90 4.54 6.01
N LEU A 163 -13.97 5.34 6.08
CA LEU A 163 -15.31 4.90 6.47
C LEU A 163 -15.81 3.77 5.58
N LEU A 164 -15.62 3.92 4.27
CA LEU A 164 -16.05 2.99 3.24
C LEU A 164 -15.10 1.80 3.05
N LEU A 165 -14.04 1.67 3.87
CA LEU A 165 -13.02 0.62 3.76
C LEU A 165 -12.21 0.65 2.46
N LEU A 166 -12.13 1.79 1.76
CA LEU A 166 -11.31 1.98 0.56
C LEU A 166 -9.82 2.11 0.87
N GLY A 167 -9.49 2.34 2.15
CA GLY A 167 -8.15 2.63 2.63
C GLY A 167 -7.75 4.09 2.45
N THR A 168 -6.67 4.50 3.12
CA THR A 168 -6.13 5.87 3.07
C THR A 168 -4.62 5.87 2.87
N ASN A 169 -4.05 4.72 2.51
CA ASN A 169 -2.62 4.44 2.42
C ASN A 169 -1.80 4.68 3.69
N PHE A 170 -2.41 5.14 4.78
CA PHE A 170 -1.70 5.58 5.98
C PHE A 170 -1.08 4.42 6.73
N VAL A 171 -1.83 3.33 6.91
CA VAL A 171 -1.33 2.16 7.64
C VAL A 171 -0.69 1.13 6.71
N ASN A 172 -0.41 1.47 5.45
CA ASN A 172 0.25 0.54 4.54
C ASN A 172 1.62 0.10 5.06
N PHE A 173 2.16 -1.00 4.54
CA PHE A 173 3.37 -1.63 5.06
C PHE A 173 4.41 -1.86 3.97
N MET A 174 5.58 -1.22 4.09
CA MET A 174 6.69 -1.44 3.16
C MET A 174 7.32 -2.82 3.37
N GLY A 175 7.46 -3.21 4.65
CA GLY A 175 8.11 -4.46 5.04
C GLY A 175 9.62 -4.33 5.24
N PHE A 176 10.29 -5.47 5.26
CA PHE A 176 11.70 -5.64 5.59
C PHE A 176 12.60 -5.05 4.51
N ASN A 177 12.20 -5.19 3.24
CA ASN A 177 12.88 -4.60 2.10
C ASN A 177 12.00 -3.56 1.41
N ALA A 178 12.58 -2.42 1.06
CA ALA A 178 12.04 -1.57 0.02
C ALA A 178 12.52 -2.08 -1.34
N TRP A 179 11.59 -2.15 -2.30
CA TRP A 179 11.87 -2.63 -3.66
C TRP A 179 12.00 -1.46 -4.61
N VAL A 180 13.15 -1.35 -5.28
CA VAL A 180 13.52 -0.21 -6.12
C VAL A 180 13.77 -0.67 -7.54
N GLY A 181 13.17 0.02 -8.50
CA GLY A 181 13.50 -0.09 -9.92
C GLY A 181 14.55 0.95 -10.29
N THR A 182 15.55 0.54 -11.08
CA THR A 182 16.64 1.42 -11.52
C THR A 182 16.77 1.41 -13.05
N ASP A 183 17.82 2.02 -13.60
CA ASP A 183 18.10 2.01 -15.03
C ASP A 183 18.41 0.63 -15.63
N ASP A 184 18.95 -0.28 -14.82
CA ASP A 184 19.42 -1.59 -15.28
C ASP A 184 19.33 -2.71 -14.25
N GLU A 185 18.78 -2.45 -13.06
CA GLU A 185 18.56 -3.42 -12.00
C GLU A 185 17.21 -3.26 -11.29
N VAL A 186 16.71 -4.36 -10.75
CA VAL A 186 15.74 -4.37 -9.65
C VAL A 186 16.50 -4.66 -8.35
N VAL A 187 16.24 -3.87 -7.32
CA VAL A 187 16.99 -3.87 -6.06
C VAL A 187 16.06 -4.07 -4.88
N ALA A 188 16.41 -4.98 -3.97
CA ALA A 188 15.79 -5.12 -2.66
C ALA A 188 16.71 -4.52 -1.60
N ILE A 189 16.32 -3.41 -0.97
CA ILE A 189 17.13 -2.71 0.04
C ILE A 189 16.52 -2.96 1.42
N GLN A 190 17.29 -3.51 2.36
CA GLN A 190 16.81 -3.70 3.73
C GLN A 190 16.57 -2.34 4.40
N VAL A 191 15.37 -2.13 4.95
CA VAL A 191 14.97 -0.86 5.58
C VAL A 191 14.52 -1.00 7.03
N THR A 192 14.36 -2.23 7.53
CA THR A 192 14.04 -2.51 8.94
C THR A 192 15.01 -3.50 9.55
N GLU A 193 15.05 -3.56 10.88
CA GLU A 193 15.64 -4.69 11.59
C GLU A 193 14.90 -6.00 11.29
N TRP A 194 15.54 -7.15 11.55
CA TRP A 194 14.90 -8.45 11.45
C TRP A 194 14.12 -8.82 12.72
N ASP A 195 14.71 -8.53 13.88
CA ASP A 195 14.14 -8.87 15.17
C ASP A 195 13.01 -7.90 15.56
N GLU A 196 12.26 -8.29 16.59
CA GLU A 196 11.12 -7.52 17.08
C GLU A 196 11.52 -6.66 18.29
N PRO A 197 11.02 -5.41 18.42
CA PRO A 197 10.07 -4.76 17.50
C PRO A 197 10.74 -4.38 16.18
N GLN A 198 10.10 -4.69 15.05
CA GLN A 198 10.72 -4.49 13.74
C GLN A 198 10.85 -3.00 13.34
N ALA A 199 11.86 -2.33 13.89
CA ALA A 199 12.07 -0.90 13.72
C ALA A 199 12.64 -0.57 12.34
N VAL A 200 12.17 0.53 11.73
CA VAL A 200 12.82 1.11 10.54
C VAL A 200 14.19 1.65 10.96
N ILE A 201 15.23 1.29 10.23
CA ILE A 201 16.62 1.64 10.57
C ILE A 201 16.77 3.17 10.56
N GLY A 202 17.38 3.71 11.62
CA GLY A 202 17.54 5.15 11.85
C GLY A 202 16.31 5.90 12.38
N SER A 203 15.18 5.22 12.56
CA SER A 203 13.96 5.86 13.07
C SER A 203 13.99 6.13 14.58
N TYR A 204 13.06 6.96 15.04
CA TYR A 204 12.78 7.13 16.48
C TYR A 204 12.65 5.79 17.21
N LEU A 205 11.91 4.81 16.69
CA LEU A 205 11.77 3.52 17.36
C LEU A 205 13.09 2.75 17.41
N HIS A 206 13.93 2.88 16.38
CA HIS A 206 15.24 2.23 16.32
C HIS A 206 16.17 2.74 17.41
N GLU A 207 16.20 4.06 17.64
CA GLU A 207 16.98 4.68 18.71
C GLU A 207 16.69 4.08 20.10
N TYR A 208 15.41 3.87 20.42
CA TYR A 208 15.02 3.36 21.74
C TYR A 208 15.03 1.83 21.84
N ALA A 209 14.69 1.12 20.76
CA ALA A 209 14.63 -0.34 20.77
C ALA A 209 16.00 -1.00 20.55
N TYR A 210 16.88 -0.35 19.78
CA TYR A 210 18.21 -0.85 19.41
C TYR A 210 19.26 0.29 19.50
N PRO A 211 19.51 0.85 20.70
CA PRO A 211 20.38 2.03 20.85
C PRO A 211 21.80 1.82 20.29
N ASP A 212 22.37 0.62 20.45
CA ASP A 212 23.69 0.30 19.92
C ASP A 212 23.70 0.29 18.39
N TYR A 213 22.69 -0.35 17.76
CA TYR A 213 22.59 -0.42 16.30
C TYR A 213 22.23 0.93 15.68
N PHE A 214 21.44 1.73 16.38
CA PHE A 214 21.16 3.11 16.01
C PHE A 214 22.45 3.95 16.01
N GLN A 215 23.26 3.85 17.05
CA GLN A 215 24.54 4.55 17.08
C GLN A 215 25.49 4.08 15.98
N GLU A 216 25.51 2.78 15.67
CA GLU A 216 26.29 2.26 14.53
C GLU A 216 25.81 2.80 13.18
N HIS A 217 24.50 2.98 13.03
CA HIS A 217 23.89 3.58 11.83
C HIS A 217 24.27 5.06 11.71
N GLU A 218 24.21 5.83 12.80
CA GLU A 218 24.68 7.22 12.83
C GLU A 218 26.20 7.31 12.54
N ASP A 219 27.01 6.42 13.09
CA ASP A 219 28.46 6.33 12.84
C ASP A 219 28.81 6.01 11.38
N ARG A 220 27.85 5.50 10.60
CA ARG A 220 27.94 5.21 9.16
C ARG A 220 27.24 6.29 8.32
N ASP A 221 27.04 7.49 8.88
CA ASP A 221 26.40 8.61 8.20
C ASP A 221 25.00 8.25 7.67
N ARG A 222 24.28 7.40 8.42
CA ARG A 222 22.93 6.93 8.10
C ARG A 222 22.80 6.12 6.80
N GLU A 223 23.90 5.56 6.31
CA GLU A 223 23.87 4.67 5.15
C GLU A 223 23.34 3.27 5.52
N LEU A 224 22.31 2.79 4.80
CA LEU A 224 21.79 1.44 4.94
C LEU A 224 22.84 0.42 4.47
N THR A 225 23.32 -0.40 5.40
CA THR A 225 24.29 -1.47 5.15
C THR A 225 23.87 -2.73 5.90
N MET A 226 23.84 -3.88 5.24
CA MET A 226 23.58 -5.15 5.94
C MET A 226 24.81 -5.52 6.77
N VAL A 227 24.64 -5.70 8.08
CA VAL A 227 25.62 -6.41 8.92
C VAL A 227 25.24 -7.89 8.88
N THR A 228 26.15 -8.75 8.42
CA THR A 228 25.91 -10.20 8.42
C THR A 228 25.62 -10.69 9.86
N PRO A 229 24.52 -11.44 10.09
CA PRO A 229 24.26 -12.06 11.39
C PRO A 229 25.44 -12.94 11.84
N GLY A 230 25.99 -12.69 13.03
CA GLY A 230 27.19 -13.37 13.56
C GLY A 230 28.50 -12.56 13.47
N TYR A 231 28.51 -11.43 12.73
CA TYR A 231 29.57 -10.41 12.81
C TYR A 231 29.20 -9.24 13.73
N GLN A 232 28.01 -9.29 14.35
CA GLN A 232 27.46 -8.33 15.31
C GLN A 232 28.23 -8.30 16.64
N ASP A 233 29.05 -9.32 16.93
CA ASP A 233 29.86 -9.43 18.15
C ASP A 233 31.27 -8.82 18.01
N MET A 234 31.59 -8.17 16.87
CA MET A 234 32.89 -7.53 16.69
C MET A 234 32.88 -6.11 17.23
N ASP A 235 33.79 -5.82 18.17
CA ASP A 235 34.00 -4.49 18.76
C ASP A 235 33.98 -3.38 17.68
N PRO A 236 33.01 -2.43 17.75
CA PRO A 236 32.92 -1.31 16.82
C PRO A 236 34.22 -0.50 16.75
N GLY A 237 34.98 -0.42 17.85
CA GLY A 237 36.28 0.24 17.93
C GLY A 237 37.40 -0.48 17.18
N TRP A 238 37.25 -1.78 16.93
CA TRP A 238 38.15 -2.58 16.10
C TRP A 238 37.81 -2.44 14.61
N VAL A 239 36.53 -2.50 14.24
CA VAL A 239 36.07 -2.31 12.85
C VAL A 239 36.40 -0.90 12.35
N LYS A 240 36.19 0.13 13.19
CA LYS A 240 36.58 1.53 12.89
C LYS A 240 38.09 1.68 12.69
N ARG A 241 38.91 0.97 13.49
CA ARG A 241 40.36 0.95 13.34
C ARG A 241 40.80 0.23 12.06
N LEU A 242 40.15 -0.88 11.69
CA LEU A 242 40.40 -1.52 10.39
C LEU A 242 40.04 -0.60 9.23
N ARG A 243 38.89 0.08 9.28
CA ARG A 243 38.49 1.05 8.24
C ARG A 243 39.55 2.13 8.05
N GLN A 244 40.05 2.73 9.14
CA GLN A 244 41.11 3.75 9.08
C GLN A 244 42.47 3.19 8.61
N PHE A 245 42.75 1.92 8.94
CA PHE A 245 44.01 1.26 8.59
C PHE A 245 44.05 0.83 7.11
N PHE A 246 42.94 0.32 6.58
CA PHE A 246 42.84 -0.18 5.20
C PHE A 246 42.32 0.87 4.20
N SER A 247 41.80 2.02 4.65
CA SER A 247 41.32 3.08 3.74
C SER A 247 42.44 3.85 3.03
N ARG A 248 43.71 3.67 3.41
CA ARG A 248 44.81 4.49 2.87
C ARG A 248 45.56 3.86 1.71
N GLU A 249 45.70 2.54 1.64
CA GLU A 249 46.41 1.88 0.54
C GLU A 249 45.87 0.46 0.36
N LEU A 250 45.25 0.15 -0.80
CA LEU A 250 45.21 -1.14 -1.53
C LEU A 250 43.92 -1.29 -2.38
N PRO A 251 43.95 -0.98 -3.69
CA PRO A 251 42.82 -1.18 -4.61
C PRO A 251 42.60 -2.64 -5.11
N GLU A 252 43.34 -3.64 -4.62
CA GLU A 252 43.34 -4.99 -5.24
C GLU A 252 42.81 -6.13 -4.35
N TRP A 253 42.37 -5.85 -3.11
CA TRP A 253 41.79 -6.86 -2.18
C TRP A 253 40.26 -6.74 -1.99
N THR A 254 39.57 -6.00 -2.85
CA THR A 254 38.16 -5.61 -2.71
C THR A 254 37.13 -6.75 -2.76
N GLY A 255 37.53 -8.00 -3.01
CA GLY A 255 36.61 -9.14 -2.89
C GLY A 255 36.12 -9.46 -1.47
N ILE A 256 36.81 -9.00 -0.41
CA ILE A 256 36.37 -9.17 0.99
C ILE A 256 35.53 -7.99 1.48
N ARG A 257 35.73 -6.79 0.90
CA ARG A 257 34.96 -5.59 1.23
C ARG A 257 33.51 -5.71 0.74
N ASP A 258 33.32 -6.35 -0.41
CA ASP A 258 32.02 -6.62 -1.01
C ASP A 258 31.31 -7.81 -0.33
N ALA A 259 32.05 -8.78 0.20
CA ALA A 259 31.48 -9.98 0.85
C ALA A 259 30.88 -9.74 2.26
N LEU A 260 31.12 -8.58 2.87
CA LEU A 260 30.69 -8.28 4.25
C LEU A 260 29.54 -7.26 4.36
N TYR A 261 29.10 -6.63 3.26
CA TYR A 261 28.23 -5.44 3.34
C TYR A 261 27.21 -5.23 2.21
N ASP A 262 26.77 -6.26 1.50
CA ASP A 262 25.72 -6.09 0.49
C ASP A 262 24.36 -5.90 1.18
N GLY A 263 24.06 -4.62 1.49
CA GLY A 263 22.80 -4.08 1.99
C GLY A 263 21.59 -4.29 1.08
N GLU A 264 21.81 -4.98 -0.04
CA GLU A 264 20.86 -5.11 -1.12
C GLU A 264 20.99 -6.45 -1.84
N TYR A 265 19.88 -6.93 -2.39
CA TYR A 265 19.89 -7.98 -3.41
C TYR A 265 19.52 -7.35 -4.74
N THR A 266 20.30 -7.61 -5.79
CA THR A 266 20.02 -7.08 -7.13
C THR A 266 19.73 -8.18 -8.14
N HIS A 267 19.05 -7.81 -9.21
CA HIS A 267 18.91 -8.58 -10.44
C HIS A 267 18.98 -7.64 -11.63
N HIS A 268 19.77 -8.00 -12.66
CA HIS A 268 19.83 -7.20 -13.87
C HIS A 268 18.49 -7.21 -14.63
N SER A 269 18.00 -6.02 -14.96
CA SER A 269 16.74 -5.79 -15.68
C SER A 269 16.95 -4.87 -16.89
N GLY A 270 15.88 -4.45 -17.55
CA GLY A 270 15.89 -3.19 -18.31
C GLY A 270 15.69 -1.98 -17.38
N ARG A 271 15.41 -0.81 -17.95
CA ARG A 271 15.04 0.40 -17.19
C ARG A 271 13.66 0.22 -16.56
N VAL A 272 13.57 0.37 -15.25
CA VAL A 272 12.34 0.13 -14.46
C VAL A 272 11.82 1.40 -13.82
N GLU A 273 10.87 2.05 -14.49
CA GLU A 273 10.20 3.29 -14.01
C GLU A 273 8.89 3.04 -13.24
N CYS A 274 8.51 1.77 -13.11
CA CYS A 274 7.35 1.36 -12.34
C CYS A 274 7.45 -0.14 -11.98
N ILE A 275 7.25 -0.41 -10.69
CA ILE A 275 7.45 -1.71 -10.06
C ILE A 275 6.39 -1.94 -8.98
N GLN A 276 5.94 -3.18 -8.81
CA GLN A 276 4.93 -3.50 -7.79
C GLN A 276 5.11 -4.91 -7.23
N LEU A 277 5.21 -5.02 -5.91
CA LEU A 277 5.21 -6.29 -5.17
C LEU A 277 3.76 -6.74 -4.91
N ARG A 278 3.48 -8.03 -5.10
CA ARG A 278 2.30 -8.69 -4.54
C ARG A 278 2.63 -10.13 -4.15
N GLY A 279 2.57 -10.40 -2.84
CA GLY A 279 2.92 -11.71 -2.29
C GLY A 279 4.39 -12.06 -2.54
N GLU A 280 4.63 -13.18 -3.21
CA GLU A 280 5.96 -13.72 -3.48
C GLU A 280 6.59 -13.19 -4.78
N TYR A 281 5.85 -12.39 -5.54
CA TYR A 281 6.26 -11.94 -6.86
C TYR A 281 6.33 -10.42 -6.97
N LEU A 282 7.40 -9.94 -7.59
CA LEU A 282 7.65 -8.55 -7.91
C LEU A 282 7.52 -8.35 -9.42
N TYR A 283 6.64 -7.45 -9.83
CA TYR A 283 6.40 -7.16 -11.24
C TYR A 283 7.11 -5.87 -11.62
N ALA A 284 7.79 -5.86 -12.77
CA ALA A 284 8.52 -4.70 -13.29
C ALA A 284 8.21 -4.48 -14.77
N ALA A 285 8.00 -3.22 -15.16
CA ALA A 285 8.03 -2.80 -16.56
C ALA A 285 9.46 -2.41 -16.93
N GLU A 286 10.06 -3.07 -17.93
CA GLU A 286 11.47 -2.95 -18.31
C GLU A 286 11.67 -2.27 -19.68
N GLY A 287 10.78 -1.35 -20.08
CA GLY A 287 10.85 -0.67 -21.38
C GLY A 287 10.77 -1.65 -22.56
N GLU A 288 11.76 -1.61 -23.45
CA GLU A 288 11.84 -2.45 -24.65
C GLU A 288 11.95 -3.96 -24.35
N LYS A 289 12.30 -4.35 -23.11
CA LYS A 289 12.30 -5.76 -22.69
C LYS A 289 10.89 -6.26 -22.31
N GLY A 290 9.91 -5.36 -22.23
CA GLY A 290 8.54 -5.65 -21.83
C GLY A 290 8.37 -5.77 -20.31
N MET A 291 7.41 -6.58 -19.85
CA MET A 291 7.16 -6.82 -18.42
C MET A 291 7.80 -8.13 -17.95
N GLN A 292 8.37 -8.12 -16.75
CA GLN A 292 8.93 -9.29 -16.08
C GLN A 292 8.36 -9.42 -14.66
N ALA A 293 7.99 -10.64 -14.25
CA ALA A 293 7.79 -10.97 -12.84
C ALA A 293 9.02 -11.68 -12.26
N PHE A 294 9.39 -11.36 -11.03
CA PHE A 294 10.49 -11.98 -10.30
C PHE A 294 9.96 -12.72 -9.07
N ASP A 295 10.43 -13.95 -8.86
CA ASP A 295 10.29 -14.62 -7.58
C ASP A 295 11.26 -13.97 -6.58
N VAL A 296 10.66 -13.32 -5.61
CA VAL A 296 11.31 -12.62 -4.51
C VAL A 296 10.99 -13.28 -3.15
N SER A 297 10.44 -14.49 -3.16
CA SER A 297 10.29 -15.29 -1.96
C SER A 297 11.66 -15.66 -1.42
N THR A 298 11.82 -15.71 -0.10
CA THR A 298 13.00 -16.32 0.56
C THR A 298 14.37 -15.74 0.15
N ILE A 299 14.43 -14.49 -0.36
CA ILE A 299 15.66 -13.90 -0.91
C ILE A 299 16.86 -13.97 0.07
N GLY A 300 16.58 -13.86 1.37
CA GLY A 300 17.60 -13.95 2.41
C GLY A 300 18.30 -15.31 2.52
N THR A 301 17.72 -16.39 1.98
CA THR A 301 18.21 -17.77 2.18
C THR A 301 18.10 -18.70 0.97
N LYS A 302 17.86 -18.19 -0.25
CA LYS A 302 18.01 -19.00 -1.47
C LYS A 302 19.42 -19.66 -1.54
N GLY A 303 19.50 -20.91 -2.01
CA GLY A 303 20.74 -21.71 -1.99
C GLY A 303 21.75 -21.38 -3.11
N PHE A 304 21.56 -20.28 -3.82
CA PHE A 304 22.37 -19.83 -4.95
C PHE A 304 22.58 -18.30 -4.88
N SER A 305 23.59 -17.80 -5.58
CA SER A 305 24.08 -16.42 -5.43
C SER A 305 23.06 -15.36 -5.86
N GLU A 306 22.38 -15.58 -6.99
CA GLU A 306 21.34 -14.70 -7.53
C GLU A 306 20.05 -14.81 -6.68
N ARG A 307 19.74 -13.84 -5.81
CA ARG A 307 18.62 -14.01 -4.85
C ARG A 307 17.24 -13.65 -5.38
N ILE A 308 17.18 -12.82 -6.42
CA ILE A 308 15.97 -12.44 -7.14
C ILE A 308 16.02 -13.19 -8.47
N ILE A 309 14.98 -13.96 -8.80
CA ILE A 309 15.02 -14.85 -9.98
C ILE A 309 13.79 -14.74 -10.85
N THR A 310 13.97 -14.99 -12.15
CA THR A 310 12.88 -15.03 -13.14
C THR A 310 12.28 -16.43 -13.31
N ALA A 311 13.07 -17.48 -13.02
CA ALA A 311 12.65 -18.87 -13.03
C ALA A 311 13.46 -19.68 -11.99
N PRO A 312 12.84 -20.57 -11.19
CA PRO A 312 13.56 -21.38 -10.19
C PRO A 312 14.59 -22.36 -10.77
N PHE A 313 14.36 -22.86 -11.99
CA PHE A 313 15.21 -23.89 -12.60
C PHE A 313 15.69 -23.49 -14.00
N SER A 314 14.77 -23.12 -14.90
CA SER A 314 15.07 -22.82 -16.30
C SER A 314 13.90 -22.10 -16.96
N PRO A 315 14.15 -21.24 -17.97
CA PRO A 315 13.12 -20.67 -18.85
C PRO A 315 12.21 -21.72 -19.53
N LEU A 316 12.67 -22.97 -19.67
CA LEU A 316 11.86 -24.06 -20.23
C LEU A 316 10.78 -24.58 -19.26
N GLY A 317 10.93 -24.34 -17.96
CA GLY A 317 9.97 -24.76 -16.94
C GLY A 317 9.10 -23.62 -16.40
N GLN A 318 9.52 -22.37 -16.58
CA GLN A 318 8.78 -21.18 -16.20
C GLN A 318 9.24 -20.02 -17.08
N ASN A 319 8.30 -19.27 -17.66
CA ASN A 319 8.58 -18.03 -18.37
C ASN A 319 7.49 -16.99 -18.09
N VAL A 320 7.79 -16.11 -17.14
CA VAL A 320 6.88 -15.06 -16.66
C VAL A 320 7.26 -13.69 -17.21
N ARG A 321 7.74 -13.68 -18.46
CA ARG A 321 8.06 -12.46 -19.22
C ARG A 321 7.04 -12.24 -20.32
N ILE A 322 6.54 -11.02 -20.42
CA ILE A 322 5.78 -10.54 -21.57
C ILE A 322 6.64 -9.55 -22.33
N LYS A 323 7.13 -9.95 -23.50
CA LYS A 323 7.80 -9.01 -24.42
C LYS A 323 6.79 -7.98 -24.88
N SER A 324 7.19 -6.72 -25.00
CA SER A 324 6.41 -5.62 -25.59
C SER A 324 7.34 -4.60 -26.21
N LYS A 325 6.81 -3.60 -26.91
CA LYS A 325 7.63 -2.61 -27.61
C LYS A 325 8.32 -1.63 -26.67
N ASN A 326 7.60 -1.14 -25.65
CA ASN A 326 8.10 -0.21 -24.66
C ASN A 326 7.19 -0.19 -23.42
N ALA A 327 7.29 -1.20 -22.54
CA ALA A 327 6.52 -1.27 -21.31
C ALA A 327 6.95 -0.17 -20.33
N THR A 328 5.99 0.66 -19.89
CA THR A 328 6.24 1.82 -19.04
C THR A 328 5.79 1.64 -17.60
N CYS A 329 4.76 0.83 -17.35
CA CYS A 329 4.30 0.56 -15.99
C CYS A 329 3.54 -0.76 -15.87
N VAL A 330 3.56 -1.29 -14.65
CA VAL A 330 2.72 -2.40 -14.20
C VAL A 330 1.77 -1.90 -13.12
N ALA A 331 0.52 -2.31 -13.20
CA ALA A 331 -0.49 -1.99 -12.20
C ALA A 331 -1.26 -3.26 -11.85
N LEU A 332 -1.39 -3.52 -10.55
CA LEU A 332 -2.33 -4.50 -10.01
C LEU A 332 -3.47 -3.77 -9.29
N PRO A 333 -4.71 -4.30 -9.30
CA PRO A 333 -5.83 -3.65 -8.63
C PRO A 333 -5.67 -3.44 -7.11
N THR A 334 -4.79 -4.24 -6.50
CA THR A 334 -4.40 -4.12 -5.09
C THR A 334 -3.00 -4.72 -4.89
N THR A 335 -2.28 -4.27 -3.86
CA THR A 335 -1.04 -4.93 -3.39
C THR A 335 -1.31 -6.09 -2.44
N GLN A 336 -2.56 -6.32 -2.04
CA GLN A 336 -2.94 -7.48 -1.24
C GLN A 336 -2.96 -8.77 -2.08
N LEU A 337 -2.46 -9.87 -1.50
CA LEU A 337 -2.52 -11.17 -2.16
C LEU A 337 -3.96 -11.70 -2.20
N LEU A 338 -4.43 -11.99 -3.42
CA LEU A 338 -5.75 -12.56 -3.72
C LEU A 338 -5.62 -13.81 -4.56
N ARG A 339 -6.63 -14.69 -4.45
CA ARG A 339 -6.76 -15.93 -5.25
C ARG A 339 -8.19 -16.11 -5.74
N PRO A 340 -8.59 -15.41 -6.82
CA PRO A 340 -9.98 -15.43 -7.31
C PRO A 340 -10.51 -16.82 -7.66
N GLU A 341 -9.65 -17.74 -8.07
CA GLU A 341 -9.98 -19.12 -8.38
C GLU A 341 -10.55 -19.90 -7.18
N LEU A 342 -10.14 -19.57 -5.95
CA LEU A 342 -10.65 -20.21 -4.73
C LEU A 342 -12.05 -19.71 -4.33
N ASN A 343 -12.43 -18.52 -4.80
CA ASN A 343 -13.76 -17.94 -4.60
C ASN A 343 -14.83 -18.56 -5.53
N ARG A 344 -14.43 -19.25 -6.61
CA ARG A 344 -15.33 -19.85 -7.61
C ARG A 344 -15.88 -21.22 -7.19
N THR A 345 -16.21 -21.39 -5.91
CA THR A 345 -16.70 -22.67 -5.37
C THR A 345 -18.01 -22.50 -4.59
N ASP A 346 -18.85 -23.55 -4.56
CA ASP A 346 -20.10 -23.57 -3.78
C ASP A 346 -19.82 -23.40 -2.28
N LEU A 347 -18.70 -23.94 -1.79
CA LEU A 347 -18.29 -23.76 -0.40
C LEU A 347 -18.02 -22.29 -0.08
N ALA A 348 -17.36 -21.55 -0.96
CA ALA A 348 -17.13 -20.12 -0.78
C ALA A 348 -18.43 -19.32 -0.92
N ARG A 349 -19.18 -19.52 -2.00
CA ARG A 349 -20.30 -18.64 -2.37
C ARG A 349 -21.61 -18.96 -1.66
N GLU A 350 -21.96 -20.23 -1.54
CA GLU A 350 -23.26 -20.66 -1.01
C GLU A 350 -23.20 -20.99 0.48
N VAL A 351 -22.14 -21.67 0.92
CA VAL A 351 -22.02 -22.08 2.33
C VAL A 351 -21.44 -20.96 3.19
N ASN A 352 -20.37 -20.30 2.73
CA ASN A 352 -19.73 -19.21 3.46
C ASN A 352 -20.33 -17.82 3.16
N LEU A 353 -21.23 -17.73 2.16
CA LEU A 353 -21.89 -16.48 1.75
C LEU A 353 -20.90 -15.38 1.33
N GLU A 354 -19.74 -15.78 0.81
CA GLU A 354 -18.74 -14.85 0.32
C GLU A 354 -19.22 -14.17 -0.96
N GLN A 355 -18.88 -12.90 -1.14
CA GLN A 355 -19.18 -12.20 -2.38
C GLN A 355 -18.38 -12.79 -3.56
N PRO A 356 -18.91 -12.73 -4.79
CA PRO A 356 -18.11 -13.02 -5.97
C PRO A 356 -16.93 -12.04 -6.07
N MET A 357 -15.71 -12.56 -6.18
CA MET A 357 -14.56 -11.74 -6.51
C MET A 357 -14.62 -11.29 -7.97
N HIS A 358 -14.27 -10.02 -8.21
CA HIS A 358 -14.23 -9.48 -9.56
C HIS A 358 -13.11 -10.14 -10.40
N PRO A 359 -13.35 -10.47 -11.68
CA PRO A 359 -12.34 -11.08 -12.56
C PRO A 359 -11.07 -10.25 -12.76
N ILE A 360 -11.13 -8.93 -12.55
CA ILE A 360 -9.96 -8.05 -12.72
C ILE A 360 -8.78 -8.44 -11.83
N TYR A 361 -9.04 -9.04 -10.67
CA TYR A 361 -7.99 -9.43 -9.72
C TYR A 361 -7.06 -10.55 -10.23
N SER A 362 -7.48 -11.24 -11.28
CA SER A 362 -6.71 -12.28 -11.98
C SER A 362 -5.66 -11.70 -12.94
N TYR A 363 -5.70 -10.39 -13.19
CA TYR A 363 -4.88 -9.74 -14.22
C TYR A 363 -3.88 -8.74 -13.64
N VAL A 364 -2.74 -8.66 -14.31
CA VAL A 364 -1.81 -7.53 -14.26
C VAL A 364 -2.07 -6.66 -15.48
N ALA A 365 -2.24 -5.36 -15.27
CA ALA A 365 -2.22 -4.39 -16.35
C ALA A 365 -0.80 -3.90 -16.60
N VAL A 366 -0.37 -3.92 -17.86
CA VAL A 366 0.90 -3.36 -18.31
C VAL A 366 0.58 -2.23 -19.28
N THR A 367 1.07 -1.03 -19.00
CA THR A 367 1.05 0.05 -19.98
C THR A 367 2.29 -0.01 -20.85
N ASP A 368 2.12 0.22 -22.13
CA ASP A 368 3.16 0.27 -23.14
C ASP A 368 3.00 1.57 -23.94
N ALA A 369 4.09 2.31 -24.13
CA ALA A 369 4.05 3.62 -24.77
C ALA A 369 3.65 3.57 -26.26
N GLU A 370 3.73 2.40 -26.91
CA GLU A 370 3.34 2.20 -28.31
C GLU A 370 2.14 1.25 -28.46
N GLU A 371 2.10 0.17 -27.69
CA GLU A 371 1.05 -0.86 -27.78
C GLU A 371 -0.19 -0.55 -26.93
N GLY A 372 -0.13 0.45 -26.02
CA GLY A 372 -1.20 0.85 -25.13
C GLY A 372 -1.34 -0.06 -23.91
N LEU A 373 -2.49 -0.74 -23.75
CA LEU A 373 -2.77 -1.61 -22.60
C LEU A 373 -2.54 -3.08 -22.96
N ILE A 374 -1.77 -3.80 -22.15
CA ILE A 374 -1.62 -5.25 -22.21
C ILE A 374 -2.12 -5.83 -20.89
N LEU A 375 -3.02 -6.82 -20.93
CA LEU A 375 -3.41 -7.57 -19.74
C LEU A 375 -2.74 -8.94 -19.74
N VAL A 376 -2.31 -9.37 -18.55
CA VAL A 376 -1.60 -10.64 -18.33
C VAL A 376 -2.29 -11.39 -17.20
N ASN A 377 -2.73 -12.62 -17.44
CA ASN A 377 -3.29 -13.45 -16.38
C ASN A 377 -2.16 -13.92 -15.46
N ASN A 378 -2.27 -13.60 -14.17
CA ASN A 378 -1.27 -13.96 -13.18
C ASN A 378 -1.69 -15.08 -12.22
N GLU A 379 -2.89 -15.66 -12.39
CA GLU A 379 -3.37 -16.78 -11.56
C GLU A 379 -2.41 -17.99 -11.63
N THR A 380 -1.70 -18.15 -12.75
CA THR A 380 -0.67 -19.20 -12.91
C THR A 380 0.42 -19.14 -11.84
N LEU A 381 0.67 -17.97 -11.23
CA LEU A 381 1.64 -17.85 -10.14
C LEU A 381 1.08 -18.12 -8.76
N THR A 382 -0.24 -18.25 -8.64
CA THR A 382 -0.92 -18.37 -7.35
C THR A 382 -1.76 -19.63 -7.23
N ASP A 383 -1.99 -20.36 -8.31
CA ASP A 383 -2.86 -21.55 -8.37
C ASP A 383 -2.25 -22.82 -7.77
N PHE A 384 -0.95 -22.80 -7.41
CA PHE A 384 -0.12 -23.93 -6.98
C PHE A 384 0.15 -24.99 -8.06
N GLU A 385 0.11 -24.62 -9.34
CA GLU A 385 0.46 -25.46 -10.47
C GLU A 385 1.75 -24.97 -11.16
N PRO A 386 2.95 -25.31 -10.65
CA PRO A 386 4.20 -24.76 -11.19
C PRO A 386 4.48 -25.14 -12.65
N ARG A 387 3.78 -26.12 -13.23
CA ARG A 387 3.95 -26.53 -14.63
C ARG A 387 3.32 -25.55 -15.63
N ASN A 388 2.48 -24.62 -15.17
CA ASN A 388 1.78 -23.68 -16.04
C ASN A 388 2.27 -22.22 -15.89
N ASN A 389 3.41 -21.99 -15.21
CA ASN A 389 4.00 -20.66 -14.96
C ASN A 389 4.57 -20.01 -16.25
N PHE A 390 3.71 -19.83 -17.25
CA PHE A 390 3.97 -19.22 -18.53
C PHE A 390 2.99 -18.07 -18.70
N PHE A 391 3.53 -16.87 -18.85
CA PHE A 391 2.70 -15.69 -19.09
C PHE A 391 2.40 -15.56 -20.58
N ASP A 392 1.12 -15.33 -20.85
CA ASP A 392 0.61 -14.97 -22.16
C ASP A 392 -0.12 -13.63 -22.07
N ARG A 393 -0.11 -12.90 -23.19
CA ARG A 393 -0.93 -11.69 -23.33
C ARG A 393 -2.39 -12.13 -23.46
N ALA A 394 -3.22 -11.79 -22.47
CA ALA A 394 -4.65 -12.03 -22.55
C ALA A 394 -5.29 -11.12 -23.62
N ILE A 395 -4.87 -9.85 -23.64
CA ILE A 395 -5.22 -8.87 -24.69
C ILE A 395 -4.09 -7.86 -24.89
N THR A 396 -4.11 -7.18 -26.03
CA THR A 396 -3.39 -5.92 -26.28
C THR A 396 -4.39 -4.95 -26.89
N TRP A 397 -4.54 -3.76 -26.30
CA TRP A 397 -5.65 -2.86 -26.56
C TRP A 397 -5.19 -1.39 -26.60
N ASN A 398 -5.37 -0.75 -27.75
CA ASN A 398 -5.12 0.68 -27.94
C ASN A 398 -5.99 1.22 -29.10
N PRO A 399 -7.32 1.30 -28.92
CA PRO A 399 -8.20 1.71 -30.00
C PRO A 399 -7.88 3.14 -30.41
N ASN A 400 -7.64 3.34 -31.71
CA ASN A 400 -7.34 4.64 -32.31
C ASN A 400 -6.14 5.38 -31.69
N GLY A 401 -5.22 4.67 -31.03
CA GLY A 401 -4.05 5.29 -30.39
C GLY A 401 -4.38 6.11 -29.13
N VAL A 402 -5.53 5.88 -28.49
CA VAL A 402 -5.97 6.67 -27.32
C VAL A 402 -4.98 6.61 -26.14
N LEU A 403 -4.21 5.51 -26.03
CA LEU A 403 -3.18 5.28 -25.02
C LEU A 403 -1.75 5.52 -25.55
N ASP A 404 -1.58 6.21 -26.68
CA ASP A 404 -0.24 6.49 -27.19
C ASP A 404 0.59 7.30 -26.18
N GLY A 405 1.83 6.84 -25.94
CA GLY A 405 2.71 7.39 -24.92
C GLY A 405 2.24 7.14 -23.48
N ALA A 406 1.48 6.07 -23.23
CA ALA A 406 1.13 5.64 -21.88
C ALA A 406 2.40 5.47 -21.04
N ASN A 407 2.45 6.11 -19.86
CA ASN A 407 3.64 6.16 -19.00
C ASN A 407 3.37 5.76 -17.54
N TYR A 408 2.10 5.60 -17.16
CA TYR A 408 1.69 5.18 -15.83
C TYR A 408 0.25 4.67 -15.83
N ALA A 409 -0.06 3.78 -14.89
CA ALA A 409 -1.43 3.43 -14.60
C ALA A 409 -1.68 3.18 -13.11
N HIS A 410 -2.89 3.48 -12.67
CA HIS A 410 -3.38 3.22 -11.32
C HIS A 410 -4.82 2.70 -11.37
N PHE A 411 -5.10 1.64 -10.61
CA PHE A 411 -6.44 1.09 -10.47
C PHE A 411 -7.24 1.77 -9.37
N ALA A 412 -8.52 2.03 -9.64
CA ALA A 412 -9.55 2.24 -8.64
C ALA A 412 -10.71 1.26 -8.92
N GLY A 413 -10.67 0.09 -8.28
CA GLY A 413 -11.49 -1.08 -8.61
C GLY A 413 -11.20 -1.64 -10.01
N HIS A 414 -12.24 -1.85 -10.81
CA HIS A 414 -12.10 -2.27 -12.21
C HIS A 414 -11.83 -1.08 -13.17
N LEU A 415 -11.71 0.15 -12.66
CA LEU A 415 -11.34 1.32 -13.47
C LEU A 415 -9.83 1.51 -13.44
N LEU A 416 -9.21 1.61 -14.61
CA LEU A 416 -7.80 1.87 -14.79
C LEU A 416 -7.58 3.30 -15.28
N TYR A 417 -6.88 4.11 -14.50
CA TYR A 417 -6.49 5.48 -14.84
C TYR A 417 -5.11 5.44 -15.49
N VAL A 418 -5.04 5.67 -16.80
CA VAL A 418 -3.80 5.60 -17.59
C VAL A 418 -3.34 7.00 -17.95
N SER A 419 -2.13 7.39 -17.53
CA SER A 419 -1.49 8.63 -17.99
C SER A 419 -0.86 8.40 -19.37
N ALA A 420 -1.25 9.19 -20.37
CA ALA A 420 -0.84 9.10 -21.77
C ALA A 420 -0.69 10.50 -22.39
N LYS A 421 -0.29 10.59 -23.67
CA LYS A 421 -0.15 11.89 -24.37
C LYS A 421 -1.44 12.71 -24.41
N SER A 422 -2.59 12.05 -24.41
CA SER A 422 -3.92 12.65 -24.43
C SER A 422 -4.38 13.19 -23.06
N GLY A 423 -3.59 12.95 -22.00
CA GLY A 423 -3.93 13.25 -20.61
C GLY A 423 -4.14 11.97 -19.80
N VAL A 424 -5.17 11.93 -18.95
CA VAL A 424 -5.54 10.71 -18.22
C VAL A 424 -6.73 10.05 -18.90
N VAL A 425 -6.56 8.82 -19.36
CA VAL A 425 -7.62 8.00 -19.94
C VAL A 425 -8.15 7.06 -18.87
N ILE A 426 -9.46 7.11 -18.61
CA ILE A 426 -10.14 6.18 -17.73
C ILE A 426 -10.62 5.01 -18.58
N VAL A 427 -10.04 3.84 -18.35
CA VAL A 427 -10.40 2.59 -19.02
C VAL A 427 -11.25 1.76 -18.07
N ASP A 428 -12.43 1.35 -18.51
CA ASP A 428 -13.27 0.44 -17.77
C ASP A 428 -12.92 -1.01 -18.13
N LEU A 429 -12.60 -1.79 -17.10
CA LEU A 429 -12.23 -3.21 -17.16
C LEU A 429 -13.19 -4.09 -16.31
N ASP A 430 -14.45 -3.69 -16.17
CA ASP A 430 -15.52 -4.53 -15.57
C ASP A 430 -15.60 -5.89 -16.27
N GLU A 431 -15.48 -5.88 -17.59
CA GLU A 431 -15.18 -7.05 -18.41
C GLU A 431 -13.72 -6.96 -18.89
N PRO A 432 -12.74 -7.60 -18.21
CA PRO A 432 -11.32 -7.31 -18.45
C PRO A 432 -10.84 -7.55 -19.89
N LEU A 433 -11.46 -8.50 -20.60
CA LEU A 433 -11.11 -8.85 -21.98
C LEU A 433 -11.87 -8.02 -23.03
N GLU A 434 -12.78 -7.14 -22.60
CA GLU A 434 -13.51 -6.18 -23.44
C GLU A 434 -13.33 -4.74 -22.93
N PRO A 435 -12.09 -4.20 -22.90
CA PRO A 435 -11.86 -2.86 -22.36
C PRO A 435 -12.59 -1.79 -23.17
N ARG A 436 -13.08 -0.77 -22.46
CA ARG A 436 -13.68 0.41 -23.08
C ARG A 436 -13.12 1.70 -22.48
N VAL A 437 -12.94 2.70 -23.33
CA VAL A 437 -12.67 4.06 -22.86
C VAL A 437 -13.95 4.57 -22.20
N LEU A 438 -13.87 4.89 -20.91
CA LEU A 438 -14.96 5.51 -20.17
C LEU A 438 -14.93 7.03 -20.35
N ALA A 439 -13.74 7.64 -20.18
CA ALA A 439 -13.53 9.05 -20.40
C ALA A 439 -12.05 9.37 -20.69
N THR A 440 -11.77 10.53 -21.27
CA THR A 440 -10.43 11.10 -21.42
C THR A 440 -10.41 12.48 -20.79
N ILE A 441 -9.52 12.68 -19.82
CA ILE A 441 -9.31 13.96 -19.13
C ILE A 441 -8.10 14.65 -19.76
N PRO A 442 -8.29 15.72 -20.55
CA PRO A 442 -7.19 16.40 -21.22
C PRO A 442 -6.32 17.14 -20.19
N LEU A 443 -5.12 16.61 -19.95
CA LEU A 443 -4.10 17.16 -19.05
C LEU A 443 -2.75 17.10 -19.75
N ASP A 444 -2.04 18.22 -19.80
CA ASP A 444 -0.77 18.31 -20.52
C ASP A 444 0.36 17.67 -19.71
N GLY A 445 1.06 16.70 -20.32
CA GLY A 445 2.17 16.00 -19.67
C GLY A 445 1.78 15.24 -18.41
N ALA A 446 0.62 14.56 -18.40
CA ALA A 446 0.23 13.68 -17.29
C ALA A 446 1.28 12.57 -17.04
N ARG A 447 1.69 12.40 -15.79
CA ARG A 447 2.80 11.51 -15.38
C ARG A 447 2.37 10.49 -14.32
N GLY A 448 1.93 10.94 -13.15
CA GLY A 448 1.54 10.10 -12.03
C GLY A 448 0.13 10.45 -11.57
N SER A 449 -0.60 9.48 -11.04
CA SER A 449 -1.97 9.70 -10.58
C SER A 449 -2.36 8.82 -9.41
N MET A 450 -3.17 9.35 -8.48
CA MET A 450 -3.71 8.60 -7.35
C MET A 450 -5.17 9.00 -7.11
N VAL A 451 -6.05 8.02 -6.92
CA VAL A 451 -7.44 8.24 -6.52
C VAL A 451 -7.55 8.13 -5.01
N GLN A 452 -8.26 9.08 -4.39
CA GLN A 452 -8.76 8.91 -3.03
C GLN A 452 -10.22 9.36 -2.96
N PHE A 453 -11.11 8.40 -2.74
CA PHE A 453 -12.55 8.60 -2.71
C PHE A 453 -13.07 9.31 -3.99
N ARG A 454 -13.42 10.59 -3.92
CA ARG A 454 -14.04 11.34 -5.04
C ARG A 454 -13.05 12.04 -5.96
N TYR A 455 -11.78 12.14 -5.57
CA TYR A 455 -10.82 12.99 -6.26
C TYR A 455 -9.64 12.18 -6.80
N LEU A 456 -9.26 12.52 -8.03
CA LEU A 456 -8.04 12.09 -8.69
C LEU A 456 -7.02 13.22 -8.60
N PHE A 457 -5.84 12.90 -8.06
CA PHE A 457 -4.69 13.80 -8.00
C PHE A 457 -3.71 13.40 -9.09
N VAL A 458 -3.37 14.32 -9.99
CA VAL A 458 -2.54 14.03 -11.18
C VAL A 458 -1.34 14.98 -11.21
N THR A 459 -0.14 14.42 -11.34
CA THR A 459 1.06 15.21 -11.66
C THR A 459 1.13 15.45 -13.17
N THR A 460 1.35 16.70 -13.54
CA THR A 460 1.33 17.18 -14.93
C THR A 460 2.51 18.12 -15.17
N ALA A 461 2.64 18.64 -16.40
CA ALA A 461 3.62 19.68 -16.71
C ALA A 461 3.40 20.99 -15.90
N LYS A 462 2.24 21.17 -15.26
CA LYS A 462 1.90 22.35 -14.46
C LYS A 462 2.11 22.14 -12.95
N GLY A 463 2.45 20.94 -12.51
CA GLY A 463 2.55 20.56 -11.11
C GLY A 463 1.52 19.51 -10.71
N LEU A 464 0.81 19.70 -9.59
CA LEU A 464 -0.25 18.79 -9.15
C LEU A 464 -1.63 19.38 -9.46
N GLU A 465 -2.42 18.71 -10.30
CA GLU A 465 -3.78 19.09 -10.67
C GLU A 465 -4.82 18.14 -10.05
N VAL A 466 -5.98 18.67 -9.67
CA VAL A 466 -7.08 17.88 -9.08
C VAL A 466 -8.26 17.76 -10.04
N VAL A 467 -8.80 16.54 -10.14
CA VAL A 467 -9.97 16.21 -10.94
C VAL A 467 -11.00 15.56 -10.03
N ASP A 468 -12.24 16.03 -10.11
CA ASP A 468 -13.40 15.38 -9.50
C ASP A 468 -13.82 14.20 -10.36
N VAL A 469 -13.74 13.00 -9.79
CA VAL A 469 -14.08 11.71 -10.42
C VAL A 469 -15.22 11.02 -9.66
N THR A 470 -16.07 11.80 -8.98
CA THR A 470 -17.27 11.29 -8.31
C THR A 470 -18.15 10.48 -9.27
N ASP A 471 -18.29 10.96 -10.51
CA ASP A 471 -18.76 10.18 -11.65
C ASP A 471 -17.58 10.00 -12.63
N PRO A 472 -16.96 8.81 -12.71
CA PRO A 472 -15.82 8.57 -13.59
C PRO A 472 -16.19 8.55 -15.08
N ALA A 473 -17.49 8.47 -15.43
CA ALA A 473 -17.95 8.65 -16.81
C ALA A 473 -17.99 10.13 -17.24
N THR A 474 -18.09 11.03 -16.26
CA THR A 474 -18.16 12.48 -16.49
C THR A 474 -17.16 13.22 -15.59
N PRO A 475 -15.84 12.94 -15.70
CA PRO A 475 -14.85 13.54 -14.83
C PRO A 475 -14.77 15.06 -15.06
N ARG A 476 -14.64 15.82 -13.97
CA ARG A 476 -14.61 17.29 -14.01
C ARG A 476 -13.30 17.80 -13.43
N LYS A 477 -12.51 18.49 -14.25
CA LYS A 477 -11.36 19.24 -13.77
C LYS A 477 -11.81 20.29 -12.75
N VAL A 478 -11.13 20.38 -11.62
CA VAL A 478 -11.46 21.36 -10.59
C VAL A 478 -10.70 22.67 -10.87
N GLU A 479 -11.42 23.68 -11.33
CA GLU A 479 -10.85 24.98 -11.66
C GLU A 479 -10.16 25.62 -10.43
N GLY A 480 -8.92 26.06 -10.61
CA GLY A 480 -8.12 26.66 -9.54
C GLY A 480 -7.46 25.67 -8.56
N ALA A 481 -7.74 24.37 -8.66
CA ALA A 481 -7.12 23.34 -7.84
C ALA A 481 -5.83 22.80 -8.48
N THR A 482 -4.87 23.70 -8.70
CA THR A 482 -3.54 23.37 -9.21
C THR A 482 -2.48 23.88 -8.24
N VAL A 483 -1.56 23.01 -7.85
CA VAL A 483 -0.36 23.36 -7.09
C VAL A 483 0.82 23.43 -8.06
N PRO A 484 1.36 24.62 -8.36
CA PRO A 484 2.46 24.77 -9.31
C PRO A 484 3.75 24.13 -8.77
N LEU A 485 4.33 23.22 -9.56
CA LEU A 485 5.61 22.57 -9.30
C LEU A 485 6.36 22.46 -10.63
N ALA A 486 7.68 22.65 -10.61
CA ALA A 486 8.50 22.70 -11.83
C ALA A 486 8.67 21.32 -12.47
N ASP A 487 8.80 20.26 -11.66
CA ASP A 487 9.00 18.90 -12.14
C ASP A 487 8.24 17.88 -11.28
N ALA A 488 6.91 17.96 -11.23
CA ALA A 488 6.09 16.96 -10.54
C ALA A 488 6.13 15.62 -11.29
N ARG A 489 6.64 14.56 -10.65
CA ARG A 489 6.79 13.23 -11.26
C ARG A 489 5.74 12.27 -10.73
N ARG A 490 5.95 11.62 -9.58
CA ARG A 490 4.99 10.68 -8.97
C ARG A 490 4.30 11.29 -7.76
N VAL A 491 3.10 10.80 -7.45
CA VAL A 491 2.30 11.25 -6.31
C VAL A 491 1.74 10.06 -5.54
N MET A 492 1.84 10.13 -4.21
CA MET A 492 1.21 9.22 -3.26
C MET A 492 0.30 10.04 -2.35
N VAL A 493 -0.96 9.65 -2.19
CA VAL A 493 -1.90 10.33 -1.28
C VAL A 493 -2.10 9.47 -0.05
N SER A 494 -1.86 10.05 1.12
CA SER A 494 -2.14 9.43 2.41
C SER A 494 -2.92 10.35 3.32
N ARG A 495 -4.15 9.94 3.65
CA ARG A 495 -5.14 10.74 4.38
C ARG A 495 -5.30 12.15 3.76
N THR A 496 -4.89 13.19 4.48
CA THR A 496 -5.08 14.58 4.09
C THR A 496 -3.86 15.18 3.39
N TYR A 497 -2.83 14.38 3.08
CA TYR A 497 -1.62 14.86 2.43
C TYR A 497 -1.31 14.08 1.15
N ALA A 498 -0.91 14.82 0.11
CA ALA A 498 -0.29 14.28 -1.08
C ALA A 498 1.23 14.50 -1.02
N TYR A 499 1.99 13.46 -1.30
CA TYR A 499 3.44 13.43 -1.32
C TYR A 499 3.88 13.35 -2.77
N VAL A 500 4.53 14.40 -3.27
CA VAL A 500 4.94 14.51 -4.67
C VAL A 500 6.45 14.42 -4.76
N ALA A 501 6.96 13.45 -5.52
CA ALA A 501 8.35 13.42 -5.94
C ALA A 501 8.53 14.48 -7.03
N ALA A 502 9.30 15.53 -6.75
CA ALA A 502 9.32 16.77 -7.54
C ALA A 502 10.72 17.10 -8.12
N GLY A 503 11.50 16.07 -8.48
CA GLY A 503 12.86 16.24 -9.01
C GLY A 503 13.73 17.08 -8.06
N SER A 504 14.27 18.19 -8.58
CA SER A 504 15.12 19.13 -7.83
C SER A 504 14.43 19.87 -6.68
N GLU A 505 13.09 19.90 -6.62
CA GLU A 505 12.37 20.43 -5.46
C GLU A 505 12.26 19.40 -4.32
N GLY A 506 12.80 18.20 -4.50
CA GLY A 506 12.81 17.11 -3.51
C GLY A 506 11.41 16.52 -3.30
N LEU A 507 11.07 16.23 -2.03
CA LEU A 507 9.75 15.77 -1.63
C LEU A 507 8.86 16.96 -1.30
N VAL A 508 7.83 17.19 -2.10
CA VAL A 508 6.83 18.23 -1.84
C VAL A 508 5.59 17.63 -1.20
N ILE A 509 5.27 18.12 -0.01
CA ILE A 509 4.09 17.69 0.76
C ILE A 509 3.01 18.74 0.55
N VAL A 510 1.86 18.30 0.04
CA VAL A 510 0.70 19.13 -0.29
C VAL A 510 -0.45 18.76 0.64
N ASP A 511 -1.03 19.76 1.29
CA ASP A 511 -2.29 19.60 2.01
C ASP A 511 -3.43 19.46 1.00
N VAL A 512 -4.15 18.35 1.10
CA VAL A 512 -5.30 17.98 0.27
C VAL A 512 -6.53 17.65 1.14
N GLU A 513 -6.57 18.11 2.40
CA GLU A 513 -7.76 17.99 3.26
C GLU A 513 -9.01 18.52 2.54
N LYS A 514 -8.85 19.67 1.88
CA LYS A 514 -9.83 20.27 0.95
C LYS A 514 -9.35 20.09 -0.48
N PRO A 515 -9.74 19.02 -1.19
CA PRO A 515 -9.16 18.67 -2.50
C PRO A 515 -9.36 19.74 -3.57
N GLU A 516 -10.40 20.56 -3.46
CA GLU A 516 -10.66 21.65 -4.40
C GLU A 516 -9.82 22.91 -4.14
N ARG A 517 -9.07 22.95 -3.04
CA ARG A 517 -8.18 24.05 -2.64
C ARG A 517 -6.85 23.51 -2.08
N PRO A 518 -6.12 22.67 -2.84
CA PRO A 518 -4.88 22.09 -2.38
C PRO A 518 -3.81 23.19 -2.19
N SER A 519 -2.91 23.00 -1.24
CA SER A 519 -1.83 23.97 -1.00
C SER A 519 -0.55 23.29 -0.54
N VAL A 520 0.61 23.86 -0.91
CA VAL A 520 1.89 23.33 -0.43
C VAL A 520 1.96 23.50 1.09
N TYR A 521 2.11 22.39 1.78
CA TYR A 521 2.40 22.37 3.22
C TYR A 521 3.90 22.54 3.46
N MET A 522 4.74 21.80 2.72
CA MET A 522 6.20 21.84 2.88
C MET A 522 6.93 21.40 1.59
N ARG A 523 8.11 21.97 1.34
CA ARG A 523 9.11 21.43 0.41
C ARG A 523 10.29 20.91 1.22
N TYR A 524 10.68 19.67 1.01
CA TYR A 524 11.74 19.02 1.77
C TYR A 524 12.81 18.47 0.84
N THR A 525 14.03 19.00 0.97
CA THR A 525 15.20 18.62 0.14
C THR A 525 16.30 17.93 0.95
N ALA A 526 16.07 17.65 2.24
CA ALA A 526 17.07 17.10 3.16
C ALA A 526 18.44 17.83 3.08
N ASP A 527 18.40 19.17 3.15
CA ASP A 527 19.59 20.03 3.02
C ASP A 527 20.37 19.83 1.70
N GLY A 528 19.64 19.52 0.61
CA GLY A 528 20.21 19.28 -0.72
C GLY A 528 20.60 17.83 -1.00
N GLN A 529 20.33 16.91 -0.07
CA GLN A 529 20.58 15.47 -0.28
C GLN A 529 19.45 14.75 -1.01
N LEU A 530 18.31 15.42 -1.23
CA LEU A 530 17.14 14.94 -1.96
C LEU A 530 16.81 15.96 -3.06
N ASP A 531 17.44 15.79 -4.22
CA ASP A 531 17.43 16.74 -5.35
C ASP A 531 17.16 16.09 -6.71
N ASP A 532 16.82 14.80 -6.75
CA ASP A 532 16.34 14.12 -7.96
C ASP A 532 15.20 13.13 -7.65
N ALA A 533 14.21 13.57 -6.87
CA ALA A 533 13.08 12.74 -6.48
C ALA A 533 12.27 12.26 -7.71
N GLN A 534 12.35 10.97 -8.03
CA GLN A 534 11.66 10.29 -9.14
C GLN A 534 10.32 9.70 -8.72
N ASP A 535 10.29 8.99 -7.58
CA ASP A 535 9.11 8.27 -7.08
C ASP A 535 9.03 8.29 -5.55
N VAL A 536 7.82 8.13 -5.00
CA VAL A 536 7.58 8.11 -3.56
C VAL A 536 6.49 7.11 -3.15
N ALA A 537 6.80 6.31 -2.13
CA ALA A 537 5.85 5.46 -1.43
C ALA A 537 5.76 5.88 0.04
N VAL A 538 4.58 5.74 0.65
CA VAL A 538 4.32 6.08 2.06
C VAL A 538 3.79 4.86 2.80
N ALA A 539 4.37 4.55 3.96
CA ALA A 539 3.96 3.41 4.78
C ALA A 539 4.16 3.69 6.28
N THR A 540 3.43 2.94 7.12
CA THR A 540 3.59 2.96 8.58
C THR A 540 4.19 1.65 9.07
N THR A 541 5.18 1.77 9.95
CA THR A 541 5.71 0.67 10.74
C THR A 541 5.59 1.03 12.22
N ASN A 542 4.98 0.17 13.02
CA ASN A 542 4.60 0.44 14.42
C ASN A 542 3.61 1.61 14.54
N ALA A 543 4.11 2.80 14.87
CA ALA A 543 3.26 3.98 15.04
C ALA A 543 3.65 5.15 14.14
N SER A 544 4.80 5.05 13.45
CA SER A 544 5.42 6.13 12.70
C SER A 544 5.18 5.97 11.21
N LEU A 545 4.95 7.09 10.54
CA LEU A 545 4.80 7.18 9.09
C LEU A 545 6.17 7.48 8.45
N PHE A 546 6.45 6.85 7.31
CA PHE A 546 7.70 7.01 6.56
C PHE A 546 7.40 7.22 5.08
N ALA A 547 8.21 8.06 4.42
CA ALA A 547 8.31 8.13 2.97
C ALA A 547 9.58 7.40 2.51
N TYR A 548 9.44 6.60 1.47
CA TYR A 548 10.52 5.93 0.76
C TYR A 548 10.60 6.60 -0.61
N VAL A 549 11.70 7.27 -0.90
CA VAL A 549 11.84 8.12 -2.10
C VAL A 549 12.94 7.55 -2.98
N ALA A 550 12.59 7.21 -4.22
CA ALA A 550 13.59 6.93 -5.26
C ALA A 550 14.11 8.28 -5.75
N ASP A 551 15.39 8.56 -5.50
CA ASP A 551 16.05 9.86 -5.68
C ASP A 551 17.11 9.81 -6.78
N GLY A 552 16.79 9.15 -7.89
CA GLY A 552 17.65 9.09 -9.08
C GLY A 552 19.06 8.63 -8.76
N GLU A 553 20.06 9.42 -9.18
CA GLU A 553 21.50 9.15 -9.00
C GLU A 553 21.95 9.05 -7.52
N ASN A 554 21.11 9.48 -6.58
CA ASN A 554 21.36 9.41 -5.14
C ASN A 554 20.82 8.11 -4.51
N GLY A 555 20.05 7.31 -5.24
CA GLY A 555 19.48 6.04 -4.79
C GLY A 555 18.21 6.18 -3.95
N LEU A 556 18.06 5.34 -2.92
CA LEU A 556 16.88 5.35 -2.03
C LEU A 556 17.09 6.28 -0.83
N LYS A 557 16.08 7.07 -0.50
CA LYS A 557 15.97 7.81 0.78
C LYS A 557 14.83 7.27 1.62
N VAL A 558 15.05 7.16 2.93
CA VAL A 558 14.03 6.86 3.93
C VAL A 558 13.84 8.07 4.83
N VAL A 559 12.66 8.67 4.76
CA VAL A 559 12.30 9.90 5.46
C VAL A 559 11.23 9.58 6.49
N GLN A 560 11.53 9.79 7.77
CA GLN A 560 10.52 9.70 8.82
C GLN A 560 9.61 10.92 8.74
N LEU A 561 8.31 10.70 8.52
CA LEU A 561 7.31 11.76 8.39
C LEU A 561 6.61 12.06 9.70
N THR A 562 6.46 11.05 10.57
CA THR A 562 5.90 11.24 11.90
C THR A 562 6.62 10.43 12.97
N SER A 563 6.67 10.97 14.19
CA SER A 563 7.10 10.27 15.40
C SER A 563 6.44 10.89 16.64
N PRO A 564 6.41 10.17 17.77
CA PRO A 564 5.94 10.73 19.04
C PRO A 564 6.66 12.03 19.45
N GLU A 565 7.94 12.16 19.10
CA GLU A 565 8.76 13.34 19.44
C GLU A 565 8.66 14.45 18.38
N LEU A 566 8.56 14.08 17.10
CA LEU A 566 8.51 15.03 15.98
C LEU A 566 7.17 15.77 15.87
N ASN A 567 6.07 15.21 16.40
CA ASN A 567 4.72 15.71 16.13
C ASN A 567 3.90 15.93 17.42
N PRO A 568 3.57 17.20 17.76
CA PRO A 568 2.46 17.48 18.65
C PRO A 568 1.18 16.85 18.08
N LYS A 569 0.38 16.16 18.91
CA LYS A 569 -0.83 15.42 18.48
C LYS A 569 -0.57 14.23 17.53
N PHE A 570 0.54 13.53 17.72
CA PHE A 570 0.84 12.25 17.06
C PHE A 570 -0.35 11.25 17.04
N TYR A 571 -1.16 11.25 18.10
CA TYR A 571 -2.43 10.52 18.19
C TYR A 571 -3.58 11.39 17.66
N GLY A 572 -3.84 11.30 16.36
CA GLY A 572 -4.92 12.00 15.66
C GLY A 572 -5.17 11.42 14.28
N PHE A 573 -6.28 11.82 13.62
CA PHE A 573 -6.64 11.30 12.30
C PHE A 573 -5.56 11.61 11.27
N SER A 574 -5.03 12.82 11.17
CA SER A 574 -3.96 13.11 10.22
C SER A 574 -2.90 13.98 10.89
N PRO A 575 -1.94 13.40 11.63
CA PRO A 575 -0.85 14.17 12.23
C PRO A 575 -0.06 14.87 11.13
N ALA A 576 0.21 16.17 11.32
CA ALA A 576 0.91 16.98 10.33
C ALA A 576 2.34 16.44 10.12
N PRO A 577 2.78 16.12 8.88
CA PRO A 577 4.11 15.59 8.63
C PRO A 577 5.23 16.54 9.10
N ASN A 578 6.31 15.95 9.60
CA ASN A 578 7.55 16.62 9.95
C ASN A 578 8.71 15.76 9.42
N PRO A 579 9.07 15.92 8.13
CA PRO A 579 10.02 15.05 7.44
C PRO A 579 11.43 15.18 8.01
N ASN A 580 12.08 14.04 8.28
CA ASN A 580 13.47 13.93 8.69
C ASN A 580 14.15 12.78 7.94
N LEU A 581 15.30 13.03 7.31
CA LEU A 581 16.07 12.01 6.60
C LEU A 581 16.80 11.13 7.63
N ILE A 582 16.36 9.88 7.74
CA ILE A 582 16.86 8.94 8.74
C ILE A 582 17.77 7.87 8.15
N ALA A 583 17.64 7.56 6.86
CA ALA A 583 18.50 6.60 6.20
C ALA A 583 18.55 6.82 4.68
N TRP A 584 19.63 6.36 4.06
CA TRP A 584 19.78 6.38 2.60
C TRP A 584 20.60 5.19 2.10
N ARG A 585 20.46 4.87 0.82
CA ARG A 585 21.29 3.87 0.13
C ARG A 585 21.53 4.31 -1.30
N LYS A 586 22.79 4.42 -1.72
CA LYS A 586 23.11 4.62 -3.13
C LYS A 586 22.93 3.32 -3.90
N THR A 587 22.15 3.36 -4.98
CA THR A 587 22.03 2.27 -5.95
C THR A 587 23.14 2.37 -7.00
N LYS A 588 23.42 1.29 -7.74
CA LYS A 588 24.48 1.28 -8.77
C LYS A 588 24.18 2.21 -9.94
N SER A 589 22.90 2.34 -10.28
CA SER A 589 22.37 3.25 -11.29
C SER A 589 21.17 4.02 -10.72
N ALA A 590 20.62 4.98 -11.47
CA ALA A 590 19.58 5.87 -10.95
C ALA A 590 18.35 5.10 -10.43
N ALA A 591 17.90 5.41 -9.21
CA ALA A 591 16.67 4.89 -8.64
C ALA A 591 15.46 5.63 -9.21
N LEU A 592 14.62 4.94 -9.98
CA LEU A 592 13.53 5.52 -10.76
C LEU A 592 12.14 5.24 -10.18
N ALA A 593 12.00 4.14 -9.45
CA ALA A 593 10.72 3.68 -8.93
C ALA A 593 10.88 3.02 -7.57
N VAL A 594 9.83 3.11 -6.75
CA VAL A 594 9.72 2.35 -5.50
C VAL A 594 8.39 1.60 -5.48
N SER A 595 8.41 0.33 -5.09
CA SER A 595 7.18 -0.47 -5.04
C SER A 595 6.18 0.14 -4.07
N ARG A 596 4.91 0.11 -4.47
CA ARG A 596 3.81 0.40 -3.55
C ARG A 596 3.86 -0.55 -2.34
N PRO A 597 3.59 -0.04 -1.13
CA PRO A 597 3.54 -0.85 0.06
C PRO A 597 2.27 -1.69 0.10
N LEU A 598 2.26 -2.70 0.96
CA LEU A 598 1.09 -3.52 1.21
C LEU A 598 -0.04 -2.69 1.82
N GLU A 599 -1.21 -2.70 1.16
CA GLU A 599 -2.44 -2.08 1.63
C GLU A 599 -3.04 -2.84 2.81
N ARG A 600 -3.20 -2.18 3.98
CA ARG A 600 -3.67 -2.84 5.22
C ARG A 600 -4.97 -2.28 5.81
N ASP A 601 -5.39 -1.09 5.42
CA ASP A 601 -6.67 -0.47 5.82
C ASP A 601 -7.79 -0.59 4.78
N ARG A 602 -7.54 -1.32 3.69
CA ARG A 602 -8.47 -1.52 2.58
C ARG A 602 -9.11 -2.90 2.64
N ALA A 603 -10.44 -2.96 2.53
CA ALA A 603 -11.20 -4.21 2.47
C ALA A 603 -12.04 -4.36 1.20
N VAL A 604 -12.24 -3.26 0.47
CA VAL A 604 -13.06 -3.16 -0.74
C VAL A 604 -12.42 -2.18 -1.71
N ASP A 605 -12.67 -2.34 -2.99
CA ASP A 605 -12.30 -1.34 -3.99
C ASP A 605 -13.37 -0.30 -4.26
N GLU A 606 -13.02 0.69 -5.06
CA GLU A 606 -13.86 1.84 -5.41
C GLU A 606 -15.08 1.44 -6.25
N THR A 607 -15.11 0.23 -6.82
CA THR A 607 -16.25 -0.31 -7.57
C THR A 607 -17.07 -1.31 -6.75
N GLY A 608 -16.78 -1.45 -5.44
CA GLY A 608 -17.59 -2.21 -4.49
C GLY A 608 -17.26 -3.68 -4.37
N HIS A 609 -16.11 -4.12 -4.89
CA HIS A 609 -15.68 -5.51 -4.82
C HIS A 609 -14.79 -5.77 -3.62
N GLN A 610 -15.13 -6.83 -2.87
CA GLN A 610 -14.43 -7.21 -1.66
C GLN A 610 -13.03 -7.75 -1.99
N ILE A 611 -12.04 -7.35 -1.19
CA ILE A 611 -10.62 -7.74 -1.30
C ILE A 611 -10.19 -8.53 -0.04
N ALA A 612 -10.69 -8.13 1.12
CA ALA A 612 -10.29 -8.70 2.40
C ALA A 612 -11.31 -9.72 2.93
N VAL A 613 -10.84 -10.66 3.77
CA VAL A 613 -11.72 -11.57 4.50
C VAL A 613 -12.49 -10.84 5.60
N LEU A 614 -13.78 -11.12 5.74
CA LEU A 614 -14.58 -10.67 6.89
C LEU A 614 -15.04 -11.86 7.74
N GLY A 615 -14.70 -11.84 9.03
CA GLY A 615 -14.75 -13.02 9.90
C GLY A 615 -16.14 -13.52 10.34
N ARG A 616 -17.25 -13.00 9.82
CA ARG A 616 -18.61 -13.44 10.16
C ARG A 616 -19.35 -13.89 8.90
N LEU A 617 -20.13 -14.96 9.03
CA LEU A 617 -20.93 -15.49 7.91
C LEU A 617 -21.84 -14.40 7.31
N GLY A 618 -21.66 -14.12 6.02
CA GLY A 618 -22.37 -13.10 5.26
C GLY A 618 -22.06 -11.64 5.63
N SER A 619 -21.08 -11.37 6.50
CA SER A 619 -20.58 -10.01 6.67
C SER A 619 -19.70 -9.61 5.49
N ARG A 620 -19.82 -8.37 5.04
CA ARG A 620 -19.10 -7.85 3.88
C ARG A 620 -18.90 -6.33 3.98
N PRO A 621 -17.95 -5.73 3.25
CA PRO A 621 -17.98 -4.30 2.99
C PRO A 621 -19.26 -3.92 2.21
N PHE A 622 -19.49 -2.61 2.06
CA PHE A 622 -20.53 -2.13 1.17
C PHE A 622 -20.23 -2.48 -0.29
N ASN A 623 -21.28 -2.69 -1.08
CA ASN A 623 -21.15 -2.65 -2.54
C ASN A 623 -21.24 -1.20 -3.04
N LEU A 624 -21.03 -0.96 -4.34
CA LEU A 624 -21.00 0.39 -4.90
C LEU A 624 -22.29 1.19 -4.65
N GLU A 625 -23.45 0.58 -4.86
CA GLU A 625 -24.76 1.24 -4.65
C GLU A 625 -24.95 1.65 -3.18
N GLU A 626 -24.57 0.78 -2.25
CA GLU A 626 -24.61 1.05 -0.81
C GLU A 626 -23.62 2.17 -0.44
N MET A 627 -22.40 2.17 -0.99
CA MET A 627 -21.45 3.26 -0.76
C MET A 627 -22.01 4.60 -1.25
N GLN A 628 -22.53 4.63 -2.48
CA GLN A 628 -23.08 5.83 -3.11
C GLN A 628 -24.21 6.44 -2.30
N LYS A 629 -25.06 5.64 -1.63
CA LYS A 629 -26.11 6.16 -0.74
C LYS A 629 -25.58 6.98 0.45
N LEU A 630 -24.30 6.85 0.82
CA LEU A 630 -23.70 7.66 1.89
C LEU A 630 -23.26 9.05 1.42
N TYR A 631 -23.10 9.29 0.12
CA TYR A 631 -22.53 10.53 -0.39
C TYR A 631 -23.20 11.09 -1.65
N LEU A 632 -24.18 10.41 -2.24
CA LEU A 632 -24.94 10.84 -3.40
C LEU A 632 -26.44 10.86 -3.09
N THR A 633 -27.12 11.82 -3.71
CA THR A 633 -28.59 11.83 -3.86
C THR A 633 -29.03 10.84 -4.95
N GLU A 634 -30.32 10.51 -5.01
CA GLU A 634 -30.91 9.68 -6.08
C GLU A 634 -30.63 10.21 -7.50
N GLN A 635 -30.33 11.51 -7.63
CA GLN A 635 -30.00 12.17 -8.89
C GLN A 635 -28.49 12.18 -9.19
N GLY A 636 -27.67 11.45 -8.44
CA GLY A 636 -26.23 11.37 -8.63
C GLY A 636 -25.46 12.62 -8.21
N ARG A 637 -26.12 13.60 -7.56
CA ARG A 637 -25.45 14.79 -7.01
C ARG A 637 -24.88 14.49 -5.63
N VAL A 638 -23.71 15.04 -5.32
CA VAL A 638 -23.09 14.92 -4.00
C VAL A 638 -24.07 15.41 -2.93
N TRP A 639 -24.35 14.56 -1.97
CA TRP A 639 -25.14 14.89 -0.80
C TRP A 639 -24.20 15.26 0.34
N THR A 640 -24.38 16.47 0.88
CA THR A 640 -23.57 17.00 1.97
C THR A 640 -24.40 17.22 3.23
N VAL A 641 -23.71 17.21 4.36
CA VAL A 641 -24.27 17.45 5.70
C VAL A 641 -23.41 18.48 6.45
N LYS A 642 -23.97 19.00 7.55
CA LYS A 642 -23.26 19.85 8.50
C LYS A 642 -23.70 19.48 9.91
N ASP A 643 -22.73 19.34 10.80
CA ASP A 643 -22.97 19.02 12.21
C ASP A 643 -23.58 20.19 12.99
#